data_AF-A0A4Q2D9X6-F1
#
_entry.id   AF-A0A4Q2D9X6-F1
#
_cell.length_a   1.000
_cell.length_b   1.000
_cell.length_c   1.000
_cell.angle_alpha   90.00
_cell.angle_beta   90.00
_cell.angle_gamma   90.00
#
_symmetry.space_group_name_H-M   'P 1'
#
loop_
_entity.id
_entity.type
_entity.pdbx_description
1 polymer ?
#
loop_
_entity_poly.entity_id
_entity_poly.type
_entity_poly.pdbx_seq_one_letter_code
_entity_poly.pdbx_strand_id
1 'polypeptide(L)'
;MNASGEVECTFSEGEATKAKKQPQQQYVEALQEKVERSEKLLELLCPDAKIREKLLSGEIEELPTEDNTSAPKHPITAITDAGAVSPIDLTVAGIRVHVNRRGQDADEFQDAEDLVDGKEFYVRLSLDAEELEESLLVQKRYLGKSSGWHLQRRIAEMKEMHRHNFESNSNVIVTHPDTETESGYGRRPAYWKIQPWEMPLFRSRPIQQSLEFPEPDLLNTLVEHYFKHINIELPLLHRPTFEQDIAQGLHKQNATFGAAVLLVCAMGSKYSDDPRVQLSDADLFPDGDRPDDANSETDEEMRRRRRPFLAAYSRGWKYFRQAWDYQESLSIFMPPTLHCLYFYCLAAQYLLQGTSSPQAAWLLVGIGIRLAQEVGAHRKRSSQGVSMDKDLLKAEELWKRACWVLITMDRLLTSATGRRSALDDEDFDLDLPIECDDEYWDNPVPELRFKQPEGKPSLITAFTLTIRFNQILAVSMRTIYLVKPRVSKELLHEWQDRVVSEIDSALNKWLDDIPPYLRWDTEHPSEDFFVQSAHLHSTYYYLQILVHRPFIPLPKKPSTASSPSLAICTNAARKLIQIGLTFIDKMKDVPSYMPVSANCAAVVLLLRIWESQKSGALTEQQYRKDMEGVENCLKIVKMAEKKSLSCGKLWDILSNLVVVNETYVRPNLENKNEKQDPARTRNSQESSKTTTVSPAPIYLPSPFTRPAVPLAADPDTGLPLAELYSAPDHPEVKNCTHKFDEAGADPRVRFFGNVNLGESLSPVEHAIQLPLSSIFSKYSHVVFATGCTLPKLHSELPPSANCVPALSLVHWYTQHPNAPPAPPPLDKLSHVSIIGNGNVSLDVARMLLTGVDVLGKYDVPQPVLDVLARSTVKHVSIIGRRGPLEAAFTMKELREMINLPEASMVPLDSHILQPPEGLALTRQQTRVLQLLSKGSKNTFGTTKKTWSLDFYRSPIGLQQNQLSIGHTMVDPKTQRAVPTGETSTIATDLVVTSLGFHGEPTASYYDPGLGHLRTLNNRIITPHGNTLKNVYASGWASTGARGVLASTMMNAYDVTETIVNDYLNPSSELVTEQVLNTEPSLDEIPEEVQKGIEEKNVVQYPDWKRIDAEEIRRGEVLGKERERMHWDGARALLHHQA
;
A
#
# COMPACT_ATOMS: atom_id res chain seq x y z
N MET A 1 18.70 64.70 -38.88
CA MET A 1 19.48 64.11 -39.99
C MET A 1 19.58 62.60 -39.77
N ASN A 2 20.00 61.85 -40.78
CA ASN A 2 19.74 60.40 -40.86
C ASN A 2 20.74 59.52 -40.08
N ALA A 3 20.25 58.31 -39.78
CA ALA A 3 20.88 57.01 -40.07
C ALA A 3 21.62 56.20 -38.98
N SER A 4 21.32 54.90 -39.07
CA SER A 4 22.18 53.71 -38.89
C SER A 4 22.76 53.37 -37.50
N GLY A 5 22.41 52.16 -37.04
CA GLY A 5 22.96 51.48 -35.87
C GLY A 5 22.01 50.36 -35.42
N GLU A 6 22.12 49.18 -36.03
CA GLU A 6 21.21 48.05 -35.77
C GLU A 6 21.64 47.19 -34.57
N VAL A 7 20.64 46.84 -33.75
CA VAL A 7 20.46 45.58 -33.00
C VAL A 7 21.65 45.04 -32.18
N GLU A 8 21.51 45.10 -30.85
CA GLU A 8 21.31 43.86 -30.06
C GLU A 8 20.54 44.15 -28.76
N CYS A 9 19.58 43.29 -28.39
CA CYS A 9 18.82 43.40 -27.15
C CYS A 9 18.93 42.08 -26.38
N THR A 10 19.46 42.13 -25.16
CA THR A 10 19.82 40.95 -24.35
C THR A 10 19.09 40.91 -23.01
N PHE A 11 17.76 41.12 -23.04
CA PHE A 11 16.88 40.92 -21.89
C PHE A 11 15.47 40.53 -22.34
N SER A 12 14.93 39.44 -21.80
CA SER A 12 13.56 38.95 -22.05
C SER A 12 12.64 39.23 -20.85
N GLU A 13 11.32 39.15 -21.08
CA GLU A 13 10.31 39.69 -20.17
C GLU A 13 9.95 38.76 -19.00
N GLY A 14 9.62 39.35 -17.85
CA GLY A 14 9.42 38.64 -16.59
C GLY A 14 8.05 38.81 -15.93
N GLU A 15 6.95 38.50 -16.61
CA GLU A 15 5.64 38.27 -15.96
C GLU A 15 5.11 36.86 -16.24
N ALA A 16 4.48 36.25 -15.23
CA ALA A 16 4.22 34.81 -15.21
C ALA A 16 2.78 34.44 -15.58
N THR A 17 2.59 33.83 -16.75
CA THR A 17 1.41 33.03 -17.07
C THR A 17 1.28 31.86 -16.07
N LYS A 18 0.10 31.69 -15.48
CA LYS A 18 -0.15 30.64 -14.48
C LYS A 18 -0.37 29.29 -15.16
N ALA A 19 0.68 28.49 -15.29
CA ALA A 19 0.56 27.10 -15.71
C ALA A 19 -0.39 26.31 -14.78
N LYS A 20 -1.43 25.69 -15.35
CA LYS A 20 -2.39 24.86 -14.61
C LYS A 20 -1.68 23.61 -14.06
N LYS A 21 -1.96 23.22 -12.81
CA LYS A 21 -1.58 21.90 -12.30
C LYS A 21 -2.36 20.83 -13.06
N GLN A 22 -1.67 19.86 -13.67
CA GLN A 22 -2.29 18.63 -14.14
C GLN A 22 -2.70 17.73 -12.94
N PRO A 23 -3.69 16.83 -13.10
CA PRO A 23 -4.06 15.86 -12.08
C PRO A 23 -2.90 14.95 -11.65
N GLN A 24 -2.94 14.43 -10.42
CA GLN A 24 -1.93 13.49 -9.95
C GLN A 24 -2.03 12.16 -10.71
N GLN A 25 -0.93 11.75 -11.33
CA GLN A 25 -0.90 10.54 -12.14
C GLN A 25 -1.28 9.27 -11.35
N GLN A 26 -0.90 9.15 -10.07
CA GLN A 26 -1.36 8.05 -9.19
C GLN A 26 -2.88 8.06 -8.92
N TYR A 27 -3.55 9.22 -8.93
CA TYR A 27 -5.01 9.28 -8.79
C TYR A 27 -5.70 8.77 -10.07
N VAL A 28 -5.12 9.07 -11.23
CA VAL A 28 -5.57 8.54 -12.52
C VAL A 28 -5.30 7.04 -12.61
N GLU A 29 -4.09 6.57 -12.29
CA GLU A 29 -3.70 5.16 -12.34
C GLU A 29 -4.47 4.29 -11.32
N ALA A 30 -4.68 4.76 -10.08
CA ALA A 30 -5.49 4.05 -9.10
C ALA A 30 -7.01 4.09 -9.40
N LEU A 31 -7.47 5.06 -10.21
CA LEU A 31 -8.81 5.01 -10.79
C LEU A 31 -8.84 4.06 -11.98
N GLN A 32 -7.81 4.00 -12.83
CA GLN A 32 -7.71 3.07 -13.95
C GLN A 32 -7.64 1.61 -13.50
N GLU A 33 -6.85 1.27 -12.48
CA GLU A 33 -6.79 -0.10 -11.92
C GLU A 33 -8.15 -0.54 -11.32
N LYS A 34 -8.91 0.41 -10.76
CA LYS A 34 -10.26 0.17 -10.23
C LYS A 34 -11.29 0.08 -11.35
N VAL A 35 -11.18 0.91 -12.37
CA VAL A 35 -12.01 0.84 -13.58
C VAL A 35 -11.75 -0.47 -14.29
N GLU A 36 -10.51 -0.88 -14.58
CA GLU A 36 -10.19 -2.20 -15.14
C GLU A 36 -10.76 -3.36 -14.31
N ARG A 37 -10.76 -3.26 -12.97
CA ARG A 37 -11.38 -4.28 -12.11
C ARG A 37 -12.90 -4.26 -12.19
N SER A 38 -13.52 -3.09 -12.21
CA SER A 38 -14.96 -2.93 -12.43
C SER A 38 -15.35 -3.40 -13.83
N GLU A 39 -14.59 -3.07 -14.86
CA GLU A 39 -14.78 -3.48 -16.26
C GLU A 39 -14.63 -5.00 -16.41
N LYS A 40 -13.58 -5.62 -15.86
CA LYS A 40 -13.42 -7.09 -15.88
C LYS A 40 -14.50 -7.82 -15.08
N LEU A 41 -14.93 -7.26 -13.95
CA LEU A 41 -16.11 -7.76 -13.22
C LEU A 41 -17.37 -7.60 -14.07
N LEU A 42 -17.49 -6.47 -14.76
CA LEU A 42 -18.43 -6.14 -15.82
C LEU A 42 -18.49 -7.27 -16.88
N GLU A 43 -17.36 -7.54 -17.53
CA GLU A 43 -17.19 -8.53 -18.61
C GLU A 43 -17.55 -9.95 -18.13
N LEU A 44 -17.03 -10.38 -16.97
CA LEU A 44 -17.35 -11.69 -16.37
C LEU A 44 -18.85 -11.93 -16.25
N LEU A 45 -19.60 -10.85 -15.98
CA LEU A 45 -21.03 -10.91 -15.65
C LEU A 45 -21.91 -10.43 -16.82
N CYS A 46 -21.35 -10.05 -17.97
CA CYS A 46 -22.10 -9.42 -19.07
C CYS A 46 -21.51 -9.68 -20.48
N PRO A 47 -21.48 -10.93 -21.00
CA PRO A 47 -20.66 -11.27 -22.17
C PRO A 47 -21.12 -10.69 -23.54
N ASP A 48 -22.41 -10.48 -23.77
CA ASP A 48 -22.98 -10.39 -25.14
C ASP A 48 -23.09 -8.97 -25.75
N ALA A 49 -22.59 -7.92 -25.09
CA ALA A 49 -22.81 -6.53 -25.53
C ALA A 49 -21.71 -6.01 -26.48
N LYS A 50 -22.07 -5.72 -27.74
CA LYS A 50 -21.20 -5.09 -28.77
C LYS A 50 -20.86 -3.61 -28.51
N ILE A 51 -20.27 -3.31 -27.35
CA ILE A 51 -19.92 -1.94 -26.94
C ILE A 51 -18.64 -1.46 -27.67
N ARG A 52 -17.69 -2.37 -27.89
CA ARG A 52 -16.31 -2.06 -28.32
C ARG A 52 -16.19 -1.43 -29.71
N GLU A 53 -17.07 -1.77 -30.66
CA GLU A 53 -17.02 -1.23 -32.04
C GLU A 53 -17.38 0.27 -32.10
N LYS A 54 -18.25 0.78 -31.21
CA LYS A 54 -18.71 2.19 -31.23
C LYS A 54 -17.76 3.18 -30.55
N LEU A 55 -16.84 2.71 -29.71
CA LEU A 55 -15.88 3.57 -28.99
C LEU A 55 -14.61 3.89 -29.81
N LEU A 56 -14.39 3.19 -30.93
CA LEU A 56 -13.12 3.25 -31.68
C LEU A 56 -13.17 4.14 -32.94
N SER A 57 -14.33 4.64 -33.35
CA SER A 57 -14.51 5.45 -34.57
C SER A 57 -14.48 6.97 -34.31
N GLY A 58 -13.53 7.44 -33.49
CA GLY A 58 -13.44 8.84 -33.08
C GLY A 58 -12.79 9.74 -34.14
N GLU A 59 -13.58 10.64 -34.75
CA GLU A 59 -13.11 11.76 -35.56
C GLU A 59 -13.51 13.10 -34.89
N ILE A 60 -12.57 14.06 -34.79
CA ILE A 60 -12.73 15.54 -34.85
C ILE A 60 -11.35 16.19 -34.62
N GLU A 61 -11.12 17.38 -35.19
CA GLU A 61 -9.80 17.99 -35.45
C GLU A 61 -9.28 18.95 -34.33
N GLU A 62 -7.97 19.24 -34.35
CA GLU A 62 -7.27 20.18 -33.44
C GLU A 62 -7.06 21.59 -34.06
N LEU A 63 -6.90 22.63 -33.21
CA LEU A 63 -6.28 23.92 -33.56
C LEU A 63 -5.40 24.46 -32.39
N PRO A 64 -4.38 25.32 -32.65
CA PRO A 64 -3.16 25.40 -31.82
C PRO A 64 -2.99 26.68 -30.95
N THR A 65 -1.89 26.73 -30.17
CA THR A 65 -1.48 27.86 -29.30
C THR A 65 0.04 28.12 -29.32
N GLU A 66 0.47 29.39 -29.14
CA GLU A 66 1.88 29.82 -29.00
C GLU A 66 2.26 30.23 -27.54
N ASP A 67 3.42 30.89 -27.33
CA ASP A 67 4.39 30.52 -26.27
C ASP A 67 5.13 31.72 -25.56
N ASN A 68 6.06 31.44 -24.62
CA ASN A 68 7.16 32.29 -24.09
C ASN A 68 7.07 33.11 -22.75
N THR A 69 8.25 33.61 -22.34
CA THR A 69 8.90 33.58 -20.99
C THR A 69 10.13 34.56 -20.89
N SER A 70 10.85 34.84 -19.77
CA SER A 70 10.63 34.85 -18.29
C SER A 70 11.83 35.55 -17.56
N ALA A 71 11.71 35.80 -16.23
CA ALA A 71 12.80 36.17 -15.25
C ALA A 71 13.28 37.66 -15.26
N PRO A 72 14.27 38.17 -14.45
CA PRO A 72 15.21 37.57 -13.47
C PRO A 72 15.37 38.31 -12.08
N LYS A 73 16.60 38.44 -11.50
CA LYS A 73 16.90 38.68 -10.04
C LYS A 73 18.18 39.52 -9.72
N HIS A 74 18.40 39.81 -8.41
CA HIS A 74 19.66 40.05 -7.63
C HIS A 74 19.91 41.48 -7.07
N PRO A 75 20.73 41.70 -6.00
CA PRO A 75 21.63 40.79 -5.25
C PRO A 75 21.35 40.70 -3.71
N ILE A 76 22.37 40.33 -2.90
CA ILE A 76 22.28 39.88 -1.48
C ILE A 76 23.01 40.84 -0.52
N THR A 77 22.54 40.95 0.73
CA THR A 77 23.38 41.24 1.92
C THR A 77 22.81 40.54 3.15
N ALA A 78 23.63 40.27 4.18
CA ALA A 78 23.28 39.39 5.31
C ALA A 78 23.58 40.03 6.68
N ILE A 79 22.96 39.50 7.75
CA ILE A 79 23.50 39.40 9.13
C ILE A 79 22.64 38.42 9.96
N THR A 80 23.17 37.94 11.09
CA THR A 80 22.70 36.78 11.88
C THR A 80 21.73 37.14 13.01
N ASP A 81 20.79 36.24 13.34
CA ASP A 81 20.93 35.28 14.47
C ASP A 81 19.61 34.55 14.80
N ALA A 82 19.69 33.27 15.19
CA ALA A 82 18.55 32.49 15.68
C ALA A 82 19.01 31.32 16.58
N GLY A 83 18.43 31.21 17.78
CA GLY A 83 18.81 30.20 18.77
C GLY A 83 18.54 28.74 18.35
N ALA A 84 19.39 27.83 18.82
CA ALA A 84 19.34 26.41 18.48
C ALA A 84 18.54 25.57 19.50
N VAL A 85 18.00 24.43 19.03
CA VAL A 85 17.43 23.35 19.85
C VAL A 85 17.98 22.02 19.30
N SER A 86 18.36 21.09 20.19
CA SER A 86 19.21 19.94 19.87
C SER A 86 18.59 18.92 18.89
N PRO A 87 19.43 18.19 18.11
CA PRO A 87 19.02 17.00 17.37
C PRO A 87 18.74 15.82 18.32
N ILE A 88 18.21 14.72 17.76
CA ILE A 88 18.20 13.42 18.42
C ILE A 88 19.46 12.66 17.97
N ASP A 89 20.33 12.31 18.93
CA ASP A 89 21.53 11.51 18.67
C ASP A 89 21.17 10.02 18.56
N LEU A 90 20.99 9.53 17.33
CA LEU A 90 21.04 8.09 17.06
C LEU A 90 22.51 7.64 17.09
N THR A 91 22.83 6.71 17.99
CA THR A 91 24.20 6.24 18.22
C THR A 91 24.38 4.82 17.68
N VAL A 92 25.10 4.68 16.56
CA VAL A 92 25.32 3.40 15.85
C VAL A 92 26.80 3.02 15.95
N ALA A 93 27.14 1.94 16.66
CA ALA A 93 28.53 1.49 16.83
C ALA A 93 29.54 2.60 17.23
N GLY A 94 29.10 3.57 18.05
CA GLY A 94 29.90 4.73 18.48
C GLY A 94 29.94 5.91 17.51
N ILE A 95 29.21 5.88 16.41
CA ILE A 95 29.01 7.00 15.47
C ILE A 95 27.69 7.70 15.82
N ARG A 96 27.67 9.04 15.78
CA ARG A 96 26.45 9.85 15.92
C ARG A 96 25.92 10.21 14.53
N VAL A 97 24.67 9.87 14.25
CA VAL A 97 23.95 10.28 13.04
C VAL A 97 23.11 11.51 13.39
N HIS A 98 23.51 12.69 12.91
CA HIS A 98 22.96 13.97 13.40
C HIS A 98 21.69 14.39 12.63
N VAL A 99 20.57 13.73 12.93
CA VAL A 99 19.27 14.02 12.32
C VAL A 99 18.70 15.35 12.81
N ASN A 100 19.02 16.41 12.07
CA ASN A 100 18.65 17.79 12.36
C ASN A 100 17.12 17.99 12.19
N ARG A 101 16.40 18.34 13.26
CA ARG A 101 14.92 18.49 13.28
C ARG A 101 14.45 19.83 12.65
N ARG A 102 14.71 20.04 11.35
CA ARG A 102 13.99 21.04 10.53
C ARG A 102 13.17 20.37 9.43
N GLY A 103 11.89 20.20 9.73
CA GLY A 103 10.86 19.70 8.80
C GLY A 103 9.61 20.56 8.87
N GLN A 104 9.69 21.80 8.39
CA GLN A 104 8.50 22.55 8.02
C GLN A 104 7.88 21.90 6.77
N ASP A 105 6.56 21.80 6.77
CA ASP A 105 5.70 21.51 5.61
C ASP A 105 6.15 20.40 4.65
N ALA A 106 6.17 19.17 5.18
CA ALA A 106 5.86 17.99 4.38
C ALA A 106 4.36 17.99 4.02
N ASP A 107 4.07 18.37 2.78
CA ASP A 107 2.81 18.11 2.06
C ASP A 107 2.64 16.60 1.76
N GLU A 108 1.55 16.24 1.08
CA GLU A 108 1.17 14.85 0.81
C GLU A 108 2.18 14.13 -0.11
N PHE A 109 2.63 12.95 0.32
CA PHE A 109 3.58 12.11 -0.40
C PHE A 109 2.92 10.87 -1.00
N GLN A 110 3.42 10.51 -2.17
CA GLN A 110 3.00 9.40 -3.02
C GLN A 110 3.38 8.03 -2.43
N ASP A 111 2.37 7.28 -2.00
CA ASP A 111 2.53 5.92 -1.43
C ASP A 111 1.87 4.82 -2.31
N ALA A 112 1.09 5.17 -3.34
CA ALA A 112 0.33 4.18 -4.11
C ALA A 112 1.20 3.30 -5.06
N GLU A 113 2.36 3.82 -5.49
CA GLU A 113 3.34 3.10 -6.34
C GLU A 113 4.00 1.87 -5.67
N ASP A 114 3.74 1.60 -4.39
CA ASP A 114 4.32 0.47 -3.64
C ASP A 114 3.45 -0.81 -3.66
N LEU A 115 2.19 -0.75 -4.09
CA LEU A 115 1.25 -1.88 -4.10
C LEU A 115 1.08 -2.47 -5.51
N VAL A 116 2.18 -2.85 -6.14
CA VAL A 116 2.20 -3.29 -7.54
C VAL A 116 2.00 -4.81 -7.63
N ASP A 117 1.14 -5.25 -8.56
CA ASP A 117 0.89 -6.67 -8.78
C ASP A 117 2.09 -7.35 -9.44
N GLY A 118 2.71 -8.29 -8.73
CA GLY A 118 3.77 -9.14 -9.27
C GLY A 118 3.32 -9.94 -10.50
N LYS A 119 2.03 -10.29 -10.61
CA LYS A 119 1.45 -10.96 -11.79
C LYS A 119 1.66 -10.14 -13.05
N GLU A 120 1.35 -8.83 -13.01
CA GLU A 120 1.50 -7.93 -14.16
C GLU A 120 2.96 -7.79 -14.60
N PHE A 121 3.88 -7.63 -13.64
CA PHE A 121 5.32 -7.56 -13.94
C PHE A 121 5.83 -8.87 -14.56
N TYR A 122 5.43 -10.03 -14.06
CA TYR A 122 5.83 -11.31 -14.65
C TYR A 122 5.21 -11.53 -16.03
N VAL A 123 3.97 -11.11 -16.27
CA VAL A 123 3.34 -11.09 -17.62
C VAL A 123 4.19 -10.25 -18.59
N ARG A 124 4.57 -9.03 -18.21
CA ARG A 124 5.43 -8.14 -19.03
C ARG A 124 6.86 -8.67 -19.29
N LEU A 125 7.32 -9.64 -18.49
CA LEU A 125 8.58 -10.38 -18.67
C LEU A 125 8.43 -11.71 -19.43
N SER A 126 7.21 -12.13 -19.72
CA SER A 126 6.94 -13.31 -20.56
C SER A 126 7.10 -12.96 -22.03
N LEU A 127 7.45 -13.95 -22.85
CA LEU A 127 7.20 -13.90 -24.29
C LEU A 127 5.83 -14.54 -24.60
N ASP A 128 5.52 -15.64 -23.91
CA ASP A 128 4.27 -16.38 -24.05
C ASP A 128 3.27 -15.99 -22.95
N ALA A 129 2.01 -15.77 -23.32
CA ALA A 129 0.98 -15.24 -22.43
C ALA A 129 0.01 -16.30 -21.85
N GLU A 130 -0.07 -17.49 -22.44
CA GLU A 130 -1.26 -18.35 -22.32
C GLU A 130 -1.23 -19.37 -21.16
N GLU A 131 -0.05 -19.85 -20.70
CA GLU A 131 0.06 -20.84 -19.59
C GLU A 131 -0.16 -20.25 -18.16
N LEU A 132 -0.74 -19.05 -18.02
CA LEU A 132 -0.44 -18.19 -16.87
C LEU A 132 -1.39 -18.31 -15.66
N GLU A 133 -2.54 -18.97 -15.77
CA GLU A 133 -3.62 -18.85 -14.78
C GLU A 133 -3.42 -19.68 -13.50
N GLU A 134 -3.21 -21.00 -13.60
CA GLU A 134 -3.25 -21.90 -12.43
C GLU A 134 -2.14 -21.66 -11.39
N SER A 135 -0.94 -21.27 -11.83
CA SER A 135 0.26 -21.27 -10.98
C SER A 135 0.44 -20.02 -10.09
N LEU A 136 -0.29 -18.93 -10.38
CA LEU A 136 -0.02 -17.59 -9.81
C LEU A 136 -1.08 -17.08 -8.82
N LEU A 137 -2.14 -17.84 -8.55
CA LEU A 137 -3.24 -17.47 -7.64
C LEU A 137 -2.81 -17.17 -6.17
N VAL A 138 -1.56 -17.50 -5.79
CA VAL A 138 -1.04 -17.44 -4.40
C VAL A 138 -0.19 -16.18 -4.11
N GLN A 139 -0.04 -15.24 -5.07
CA GLN A 139 0.99 -14.18 -5.01
C GLN A 139 0.55 -12.71 -5.15
N LYS A 140 -0.66 -12.33 -4.72
CA LYS A 140 -0.89 -10.95 -4.24
C LYS A 140 -0.11 -10.71 -2.93
N ARG A 141 1.16 -10.32 -3.02
CA ARG A 141 2.04 -10.13 -1.84
C ARG A 141 2.87 -8.85 -1.96
N TYR A 142 2.77 -7.96 -0.96
CA TYR A 142 3.50 -6.70 -0.91
C TYR A 142 5.03 -6.89 -1.00
N LEU A 143 5.65 -6.08 -1.85
CA LEU A 143 7.08 -5.84 -1.99
C LEU A 143 7.29 -4.32 -1.96
N GLY A 144 8.00 -3.81 -0.96
CA GLY A 144 8.21 -2.36 -0.81
C GLY A 144 9.47 -1.85 -1.49
N LYS A 145 9.70 -0.53 -1.42
CA LYS A 145 10.73 0.24 -2.16
C LYS A 145 12.16 -0.33 -2.15
N SER A 146 12.56 -1.18 -1.18
CA SER A 146 13.87 -1.83 -1.15
C SER A 146 13.95 -3.20 -1.84
N SER A 147 12.84 -3.76 -2.34
CA SER A 147 12.90 -5.03 -3.07
C SER A 147 13.74 -4.90 -4.34
N GLY A 148 14.53 -5.94 -4.65
CA GLY A 148 15.23 -6.04 -5.94
C GLY A 148 14.28 -5.96 -7.14
N TRP A 149 13.00 -6.29 -6.94
CA TRP A 149 11.92 -6.16 -7.92
C TRP A 149 11.76 -4.74 -8.48
N HIS A 150 11.81 -3.68 -7.66
CA HIS A 150 11.70 -2.30 -8.16
C HIS A 150 12.85 -1.93 -9.12
N LEU A 151 14.03 -2.55 -8.95
CA LEU A 151 15.18 -2.31 -9.82
C LEU A 151 15.06 -3.10 -11.14
N GLN A 152 14.50 -4.31 -11.11
CA GLN A 152 14.17 -5.09 -12.30
C GLN A 152 13.03 -4.44 -13.11
N ARG A 153 11.99 -3.91 -12.44
CA ARG A 153 10.88 -3.15 -13.07
C ARG A 153 11.40 -2.00 -13.92
N ARG A 154 12.38 -1.23 -13.44
CA ARG A 154 12.99 -0.13 -14.21
C ARG A 154 13.51 -0.60 -15.58
N ILE A 155 14.18 -1.75 -15.67
CA ILE A 155 14.67 -2.30 -16.94
C ILE A 155 13.52 -2.78 -17.84
N ALA A 156 12.51 -3.44 -17.26
CA ALA A 156 11.32 -3.87 -18.01
C ALA A 156 10.52 -2.67 -18.59
N GLU A 157 10.48 -1.54 -17.90
CA GLU A 157 9.88 -0.30 -18.43
C GLU A 157 10.76 0.38 -19.49
N MET A 158 12.10 0.29 -19.37
CA MET A 158 13.05 0.76 -20.39
C MET A 158 12.89 0.00 -21.72
N LYS A 159 12.56 -1.31 -21.67
CA LYS A 159 12.23 -2.13 -22.84
C LYS A 159 11.10 -1.50 -23.66
N GLU A 160 9.94 -1.22 -23.04
CA GLU A 160 8.75 -0.80 -23.80
C GLU A 160 8.92 0.59 -24.43
N MET A 161 9.61 1.50 -23.73
CA MET A 161 10.00 2.80 -24.30
C MET A 161 10.93 2.64 -25.52
N HIS A 162 11.86 1.68 -25.50
CA HIS A 162 12.70 1.39 -26.67
C HIS A 162 11.97 0.63 -27.77
N ARG A 163 11.04 -0.27 -27.42
CA ARG A 163 10.20 -1.01 -28.37
C ARG A 163 9.42 -0.04 -29.26
N HIS A 164 8.64 0.85 -28.66
CA HIS A 164 7.91 1.88 -29.41
C HIS A 164 8.85 2.75 -30.26
N ASN A 165 10.00 3.18 -29.72
CA ASN A 165 10.99 3.96 -30.47
C ASN A 165 11.67 3.19 -31.62
N PHE A 166 11.64 1.85 -31.63
CA PHE A 166 12.24 1.02 -32.68
C PHE A 166 11.21 0.66 -33.75
N GLU A 167 10.00 0.29 -33.32
CA GLU A 167 8.81 0.11 -34.18
C GLU A 167 8.44 1.41 -34.93
N SER A 168 8.66 2.59 -34.32
CA SER A 168 8.38 3.89 -34.96
C SER A 168 9.47 4.40 -35.91
N ASN A 169 10.69 3.83 -35.88
CA ASN A 169 11.85 4.33 -36.64
C ASN A 169 12.42 3.33 -37.65
N SER A 170 11.88 2.11 -37.74
CA SER A 170 12.41 1.10 -38.65
C SER A 170 11.30 0.37 -39.41
N ASN A 171 11.42 0.30 -40.74
CA ASN A 171 10.65 -0.63 -41.59
C ASN A 171 11.16 -2.08 -41.46
N VAL A 172 11.78 -2.42 -40.31
CA VAL A 172 12.30 -3.75 -40.03
C VAL A 172 11.23 -4.47 -39.23
N ILE A 173 10.51 -5.36 -39.90
CA ILE A 173 9.68 -6.36 -39.21
C ILE A 173 10.65 -7.20 -38.38
N VAL A 174 10.64 -7.00 -37.06
CA VAL A 174 11.29 -7.93 -36.13
C VAL A 174 10.46 -9.20 -36.13
N THR A 175 10.77 -10.10 -37.07
CA THR A 175 10.27 -11.47 -37.03
C THR A 175 10.74 -12.07 -35.72
N HIS A 176 9.79 -12.34 -34.81
CA HIS A 176 10.04 -13.23 -33.70
C HIS A 176 10.65 -14.53 -34.26
N PRO A 177 11.74 -15.05 -33.69
CA PRO A 177 12.26 -16.33 -34.14
C PRO A 177 11.18 -17.41 -33.91
N ASP A 178 10.68 -18.00 -35.00
CA ASP A 178 9.87 -19.22 -34.94
C ASP A 178 10.76 -20.36 -34.44
N THR A 179 10.88 -20.48 -33.12
CA THR A 179 11.86 -21.36 -32.48
C THR A 179 11.23 -22.34 -31.51
N GLU A 180 10.63 -23.40 -32.07
CA GLU A 180 10.75 -24.76 -31.53
C GLU A 180 12.23 -25.24 -31.61
N THR A 181 13.16 -24.48 -31.02
CA THR A 181 14.58 -24.85 -30.95
C THR A 181 15.06 -24.76 -29.52
N GLU A 182 16.04 -25.59 -29.17
CA GLU A 182 16.48 -25.86 -27.79
C GLU A 182 17.29 -24.70 -27.14
N SER A 183 17.03 -23.44 -27.51
CA SER A 183 17.62 -22.27 -26.89
C SER A 183 16.92 -21.96 -25.55
N GLY A 184 17.64 -22.14 -24.44
CA GLY A 184 17.07 -22.19 -23.09
C GLY A 184 16.66 -20.84 -22.46
N TYR A 185 15.92 -20.00 -23.20
CA TYR A 185 15.46 -18.67 -22.75
C TYR A 185 13.93 -18.63 -22.65
N GLY A 186 13.40 -18.65 -21.43
CA GLY A 186 11.97 -18.64 -21.14
C GLY A 186 11.70 -19.05 -19.69
N ARG A 187 10.43 -18.99 -19.25
CA ARG A 187 10.06 -19.54 -17.93
C ARG A 187 10.05 -21.06 -17.99
N ARG A 188 10.80 -21.73 -17.12
CA ARG A 188 10.88 -23.20 -17.09
C ARG A 188 9.80 -23.74 -16.12
N PRO A 189 8.70 -24.38 -16.58
CA PRO A 189 7.50 -24.59 -15.75
C PRO A 189 7.75 -25.32 -14.42
N ALA A 190 8.74 -26.21 -14.38
CA ALA A 190 9.14 -26.97 -13.19
C ALA A 190 9.50 -26.12 -11.95
N TYR A 191 9.97 -24.88 -12.14
CA TYR A 191 10.29 -23.97 -11.04
C TYR A 191 9.09 -23.10 -10.63
N TRP A 192 8.20 -22.79 -11.57
CA TRP A 192 7.13 -21.80 -11.35
C TRP A 192 5.90 -22.39 -10.65
N LYS A 193 5.60 -23.68 -10.87
CA LYS A 193 4.51 -24.39 -10.17
C LYS A 193 4.88 -24.77 -8.71
N ILE A 194 3.88 -24.79 -7.83
CA ILE A 194 3.99 -25.40 -6.48
C ILE A 194 4.17 -26.92 -6.67
N GLN A 195 5.06 -27.55 -5.91
CA GLN A 195 5.36 -28.97 -6.09
C GLN A 195 4.31 -29.85 -5.39
N PRO A 196 3.99 -31.06 -5.89
CA PRO A 196 2.89 -31.88 -5.34
C PRO A 196 3.00 -32.17 -3.84
N TRP A 197 4.23 -32.38 -3.33
CA TRP A 197 4.50 -32.63 -1.91
C TRP A 197 4.38 -31.39 -1.01
N GLU A 198 4.33 -30.18 -1.59
CA GLU A 198 4.09 -28.91 -0.87
C GLU A 198 2.59 -28.64 -0.69
N MET A 199 1.74 -29.14 -1.59
CA MET A 199 0.28 -28.93 -1.58
C MET A 199 -0.42 -29.30 -0.25
N PRO A 200 0.02 -30.30 0.54
CA PRO A 200 -0.52 -30.55 1.88
C PRO A 200 -0.39 -29.39 2.86
N LEU A 201 0.63 -28.53 2.75
CA LEU A 201 0.79 -27.36 3.64
C LEU A 201 -0.31 -26.30 3.45
N PHE A 202 -1.08 -26.41 2.38
CA PHE A 202 -2.18 -25.50 2.03
C PHE A 202 -3.56 -26.14 2.27
N ARG A 203 -3.65 -27.27 3.00
CA ARG A 203 -4.90 -27.99 3.29
C ARG A 203 -4.90 -28.55 4.72
N SER A 204 -5.88 -28.16 5.54
CA SER A 204 -6.05 -28.64 6.92
C SER A 204 -6.15 -30.18 6.98
N ARG A 205 -5.31 -30.83 7.80
CA ARG A 205 -5.15 -32.30 7.86
C ARG A 205 -4.82 -32.79 9.28
N PRO A 206 -5.05 -34.08 9.60
CA PRO A 206 -5.04 -34.56 10.98
C PRO A 206 -3.64 -34.70 11.61
N ILE A 207 -3.59 -34.47 12.93
CA ILE A 207 -2.39 -34.51 13.77
C ILE A 207 -1.75 -35.90 13.78
N GLN A 208 -0.48 -35.99 13.35
CA GLN A 208 0.36 -37.18 13.52
C GLN A 208 0.94 -37.22 14.94
N GLN A 209 0.71 -38.31 15.68
CA GLN A 209 0.99 -38.39 17.12
C GLN A 209 2.44 -38.80 17.48
N SER A 210 3.28 -39.18 16.51
CA SER A 210 4.65 -39.64 16.75
C SER A 210 5.61 -39.16 15.65
N LEU A 211 6.76 -38.64 16.07
CA LEU A 211 7.86 -38.21 15.20
C LEU A 211 8.79 -39.37 14.84
N GLU A 212 9.09 -39.53 13.56
CA GLU A 212 9.98 -40.54 12.99
C GLU A 212 11.33 -39.92 12.61
N PHE A 213 12.40 -40.40 13.26
CA PHE A 213 13.77 -39.92 13.11
C PHE A 213 14.55 -40.75 12.08
N PRO A 214 15.62 -40.20 11.46
CA PRO A 214 16.52 -40.99 10.62
C PRO A 214 17.22 -42.10 11.42
N GLU A 215 17.70 -43.13 10.71
CA GLU A 215 18.64 -44.11 11.26
C GLU A 215 19.89 -43.42 11.84
N PRO A 216 20.53 -43.97 12.91
CA PRO A 216 21.58 -43.24 13.65
C PRO A 216 22.79 -42.80 12.81
N ASP A 217 23.15 -43.57 11.78
CA ASP A 217 24.23 -43.22 10.86
C ASP A 217 23.89 -41.98 10.02
N LEU A 218 22.66 -41.93 9.50
CA LEU A 218 22.14 -40.81 8.73
C LEU A 218 21.89 -39.59 9.62
N LEU A 219 21.30 -39.78 10.80
CA LEU A 219 21.05 -38.71 11.79
C LEU A 219 22.34 -37.95 12.10
N ASN A 220 23.41 -38.66 12.47
CA ASN A 220 24.70 -38.04 12.78
C ASN A 220 25.30 -37.32 11.55
N THR A 221 25.20 -37.91 10.37
CA THR A 221 25.68 -37.31 9.10
C THR A 221 24.94 -36.01 8.78
N LEU A 222 23.62 -35.95 8.98
CA LEU A 222 22.83 -34.74 8.72
C LEU A 222 23.06 -33.65 9.77
N VAL A 223 23.32 -34.03 11.03
CA VAL A 223 23.71 -33.08 12.10
C VAL A 223 25.09 -32.47 11.80
N GLU A 224 26.07 -33.26 11.35
CA GLU A 224 27.38 -32.75 10.90
C GLU A 224 27.23 -31.74 9.75
N HIS A 225 26.45 -32.08 8.71
CA HIS A 225 26.18 -31.17 7.60
C HIS A 225 25.53 -29.85 8.07
N TYR A 226 24.61 -29.89 9.03
CA TYR A 226 24.02 -28.67 9.60
C TYR A 226 25.07 -27.79 10.30
N PHE A 227 25.92 -28.38 11.15
CA PHE A 227 26.94 -27.61 11.86
C PHE A 227 28.02 -27.06 10.92
N LYS A 228 28.49 -27.84 9.94
CA LYS A 228 29.51 -27.38 8.97
C LYS A 228 28.99 -26.30 8.00
N HIS A 229 27.73 -26.39 7.55
CA HIS A 229 27.26 -25.55 6.43
C HIS A 229 26.25 -24.45 6.78
N ILE A 230 25.63 -24.49 7.98
CA ILE A 230 24.53 -23.57 8.36
C ILE A 230 24.80 -22.87 9.69
N ASN A 231 25.11 -23.61 10.76
CA ASN A 231 25.33 -23.00 12.09
C ASN A 231 26.57 -22.09 12.13
N ILE A 232 27.47 -22.21 11.15
CA ILE A 232 28.65 -21.34 11.00
C ILE A 232 28.33 -19.93 10.47
N GLU A 233 27.22 -19.76 9.75
CA GLU A 233 26.70 -18.44 9.33
C GLU A 233 25.78 -17.84 10.41
N LEU A 234 24.92 -18.67 11.01
CA LEU A 234 23.93 -18.28 12.02
C LEU A 234 24.01 -19.24 13.22
N PRO A 235 24.85 -18.96 14.24
CA PRO A 235 25.10 -19.87 15.37
C PRO A 235 23.91 -19.90 16.34
N LEU A 236 22.93 -20.73 16.00
CA LEU A 236 21.68 -20.93 16.73
C LEU A 236 21.84 -21.95 17.85
N LEU A 237 22.53 -23.06 17.57
CA LEU A 237 22.65 -24.21 18.45
C LEU A 237 24.07 -24.30 19.05
N HIS A 238 24.15 -24.73 20.31
CA HIS A 238 25.40 -25.09 20.96
C HIS A 238 25.72 -26.57 20.68
N ARG A 239 26.71 -26.85 19.83
CA ARG A 239 26.93 -28.20 19.27
C ARG A 239 27.08 -29.31 20.33
N PRO A 240 27.93 -29.17 21.38
CA PRO A 240 28.11 -30.22 22.38
C PRO A 240 26.82 -30.57 23.14
N THR A 241 25.97 -29.57 23.42
CA THR A 241 24.68 -29.81 24.08
C THR A 241 23.70 -30.51 23.16
N PHE A 242 23.59 -30.07 21.91
CA PHE A 242 22.65 -30.64 20.96
C PHE A 242 22.96 -32.12 20.66
N GLU A 243 24.24 -32.46 20.48
CA GLU A 243 24.69 -33.84 20.30
C GLU A 243 24.50 -34.69 21.59
N GLN A 244 24.75 -34.12 22.76
CA GLN A 244 24.50 -34.77 24.05
C GLN A 244 23.00 -35.07 24.26
N ASP A 245 22.12 -34.11 23.99
CA ASP A 245 20.66 -34.26 24.14
C ASP A 245 20.09 -35.28 23.13
N ILE A 246 20.67 -35.36 21.93
CA ILE A 246 20.39 -36.44 20.98
C ILE A 246 20.83 -37.79 21.55
N ALA A 247 22.07 -37.91 22.07
CA ALA A 247 22.61 -39.15 22.62
C ALA A 247 21.86 -39.64 23.88
N GLN A 248 21.34 -38.73 24.71
CA GLN A 248 20.46 -39.04 25.84
C GLN A 248 19.02 -39.39 25.42
N GLY A 249 18.69 -39.29 24.13
CA GLY A 249 17.37 -39.61 23.60
C GLY A 249 16.30 -38.57 23.91
N LEU A 250 16.66 -37.32 24.25
CA LEU A 250 15.71 -36.24 24.56
C LEU A 250 14.75 -36.00 23.39
N HIS A 251 15.23 -36.16 22.14
CA HIS A 251 14.43 -36.01 20.92
C HIS A 251 13.25 -36.99 20.83
N LYS A 252 13.31 -38.13 21.53
CA LYS A 252 12.23 -39.13 21.61
C LYS A 252 11.27 -38.89 22.79
N GLN A 253 11.59 -37.96 23.69
CA GLN A 253 10.86 -37.68 24.93
C GLN A 253 10.22 -36.28 24.94
N ASN A 254 10.91 -35.29 24.37
CA ASN A 254 10.45 -33.91 24.22
C ASN A 254 10.18 -33.65 22.73
N ALA A 255 8.91 -33.66 22.33
CA ALA A 255 8.54 -33.55 20.92
C ALA A 255 8.89 -32.18 20.29
N THR A 256 8.97 -31.10 21.07
CA THR A 256 9.43 -29.79 20.56
C THR A 256 10.93 -29.80 20.25
N PHE A 257 11.75 -30.45 21.07
CA PHE A 257 13.15 -30.74 20.73
C PHE A 257 13.26 -31.70 19.55
N GLY A 258 12.41 -32.73 19.50
CA GLY A 258 12.28 -33.65 18.36
C GLY A 258 12.01 -32.93 17.03
N ALA A 259 11.08 -31.98 17.01
CA ALA A 259 10.80 -31.15 15.84
C ALA A 259 12.01 -30.28 15.43
N ALA A 260 12.75 -29.71 16.39
CA ALA A 260 13.99 -28.99 16.10
C ALA A 260 15.08 -29.91 15.52
N VAL A 261 15.22 -31.14 16.03
CA VAL A 261 16.13 -32.17 15.47
C VAL A 261 15.73 -32.57 14.05
N LEU A 262 14.43 -32.75 13.78
CA LEU A 262 13.96 -33.02 12.42
C LEU A 262 14.20 -31.85 11.46
N LEU A 263 14.12 -30.60 11.92
CA LEU A 263 14.47 -29.44 11.09
C LEU A 263 15.98 -29.35 10.84
N VAL A 264 16.83 -29.67 11.82
CA VAL A 264 18.28 -29.85 11.60
C VAL A 264 18.55 -30.93 10.54
N CYS A 265 17.87 -32.08 10.61
CA CYS A 265 17.94 -33.11 9.59
C CYS A 265 17.46 -32.61 8.21
N ALA A 266 16.37 -31.86 8.16
CA ALA A 266 15.83 -31.28 6.92
C ALA A 266 16.84 -30.34 6.24
N MET A 267 17.52 -29.50 7.03
CA MET A 267 18.54 -28.58 6.52
C MET A 267 19.83 -29.30 6.11
N GLY A 268 20.36 -30.21 6.95
CA GLY A 268 21.52 -31.04 6.61
C GLY A 268 21.31 -31.88 5.34
N SER A 269 20.06 -32.27 5.05
CA SER A 269 19.71 -33.01 3.84
C SER A 269 19.98 -32.24 2.54
N LYS A 270 20.08 -30.90 2.57
CA LYS A 270 20.47 -30.11 1.37
C LYS A 270 21.94 -30.25 0.99
N TYR A 271 22.76 -30.86 1.84
CA TYR A 271 24.20 -31.09 1.65
C TYR A 271 24.58 -32.58 1.59
N SER A 272 23.60 -33.48 1.73
CA SER A 272 23.79 -34.92 1.60
C SER A 272 23.25 -35.44 0.26
N ASP A 273 23.97 -36.36 -0.36
CA ASP A 273 23.55 -37.11 -1.56
C ASP A 273 22.93 -38.49 -1.24
N ASP A 274 22.74 -38.84 0.05
CA ASP A 274 22.13 -40.10 0.47
C ASP A 274 20.66 -40.18 -0.01
N PRO A 275 20.25 -41.19 -0.79
CA PRO A 275 18.89 -41.29 -1.30
C PRO A 275 17.83 -41.40 -0.20
N ARG A 276 18.20 -41.83 1.02
CA ARG A 276 17.29 -41.88 2.19
C ARG A 276 16.75 -40.51 2.59
N VAL A 277 17.37 -39.40 2.18
CA VAL A 277 16.87 -38.04 2.50
C VAL A 277 15.82 -37.52 1.51
N GLN A 278 15.61 -38.22 0.39
CA GLN A 278 14.66 -37.87 -0.66
C GLN A 278 13.26 -38.43 -0.35
N LEU A 279 12.25 -37.95 -1.08
CA LEU A 279 10.89 -38.51 -1.08
C LEU A 279 10.79 -39.77 -1.94
N SER A 280 9.78 -40.62 -1.68
CA SER A 280 9.49 -41.80 -2.49
C SER A 280 8.83 -41.41 -3.83
N ASP A 281 8.84 -42.32 -4.82
CA ASP A 281 8.18 -42.05 -6.10
C ASP A 281 6.66 -41.76 -5.94
N ALA A 282 6.01 -42.38 -4.95
CA ALA A 282 4.59 -42.14 -4.65
C ALA A 282 4.33 -40.77 -3.99
N ASP A 283 5.31 -40.24 -3.25
CA ASP A 283 5.24 -38.88 -2.67
C ASP A 283 5.59 -37.79 -3.69
N LEU A 284 6.48 -38.11 -4.65
CA LEU A 284 6.87 -37.22 -5.76
C LEU A 284 5.79 -37.13 -6.85
N PHE A 285 5.04 -38.21 -7.07
CA PHE A 285 3.98 -38.34 -8.07
C PHE A 285 2.70 -38.95 -7.45
N PRO A 286 1.96 -38.22 -6.60
CA PRO A 286 0.77 -38.74 -5.94
C PRO A 286 -0.35 -39.09 -6.94
N ASP A 287 -1.09 -40.16 -6.65
CA ASP A 287 -2.09 -40.77 -7.54
C ASP A 287 -3.28 -39.86 -7.95
N GLY A 288 -3.38 -38.64 -7.43
CA GLY A 288 -4.35 -37.64 -7.87
C GLY A 288 -4.04 -37.03 -9.25
N ASP A 289 -2.79 -37.10 -9.70
CA ASP A 289 -2.35 -36.63 -11.03
C ASP A 289 -2.38 -37.78 -12.08
N ARG A 290 -3.37 -38.68 -11.98
CA ARG A 290 -3.64 -39.71 -13.00
C ARG A 290 -4.66 -39.17 -14.02
N PRO A 291 -4.31 -39.00 -15.30
CA PRO A 291 -5.33 -38.96 -16.35
C PRO A 291 -6.03 -40.32 -16.45
N ASP A 292 -7.31 -40.35 -16.84
CA ASP A 292 -8.09 -41.59 -16.92
C ASP A 292 -7.51 -42.61 -17.93
N ASP A 293 -6.80 -42.14 -18.96
CA ASP A 293 -6.05 -42.95 -19.94
C ASP A 293 -4.72 -43.48 -19.38
N ALA A 294 -4.77 -44.20 -18.25
CA ALA A 294 -3.65 -44.64 -17.43
C ALA A 294 -2.77 -45.78 -18.04
N ASN A 295 -2.58 -45.80 -19.36
CA ASN A 295 -1.86 -46.84 -20.11
C ASN A 295 -0.92 -46.28 -21.22
N SER A 296 -0.66 -44.97 -21.26
CA SER A 296 0.23 -44.38 -22.29
C SER A 296 1.72 -44.49 -21.91
N GLU A 297 2.54 -45.01 -22.83
CA GLU A 297 3.99 -45.19 -22.68
C GLU A 297 4.74 -43.85 -22.44
N THR A 298 4.14 -42.75 -22.90
CA THR A 298 4.58 -41.37 -22.69
C THR A 298 4.61 -40.94 -21.22
N ASP A 299 3.71 -41.48 -20.38
CA ASP A 299 3.49 -41.02 -19.02
C ASP A 299 4.52 -41.59 -18.04
N GLU A 300 4.91 -42.85 -18.22
CA GLU A 300 6.08 -43.42 -17.55
C GLU A 300 7.36 -42.70 -17.96
N GLU A 301 7.52 -42.38 -19.25
CA GLU A 301 8.71 -41.68 -19.69
C GLU A 301 8.78 -40.24 -19.16
N MET A 302 7.64 -39.52 -19.04
CA MET A 302 7.63 -38.22 -18.38
C MET A 302 8.03 -38.32 -16.91
N ARG A 303 7.51 -39.31 -16.16
CA ARG A 303 7.92 -39.58 -14.77
C ARG A 303 9.43 -39.91 -14.70
N ARG A 304 9.93 -40.77 -15.59
CA ARG A 304 11.35 -41.17 -15.72
C ARG A 304 12.27 -39.96 -15.97
N ARG A 305 11.85 -39.03 -16.85
CA ARG A 305 12.58 -37.77 -17.15
C ARG A 305 12.51 -36.76 -15.99
N ARG A 306 11.39 -36.63 -15.28
CA ARG A 306 11.21 -35.65 -14.19
C ARG A 306 11.75 -36.10 -12.82
N ARG A 307 11.79 -37.41 -12.53
CA ARG A 307 12.18 -37.96 -11.22
C ARG A 307 13.52 -37.41 -10.67
N PRO A 308 14.65 -37.40 -11.41
CA PRO A 308 15.93 -36.97 -10.84
C PRO A 308 15.93 -35.50 -10.39
N PHE A 309 15.20 -34.65 -11.13
CA PHE A 309 15.00 -33.25 -10.80
C PHE A 309 14.20 -33.10 -9.50
N LEU A 310 13.00 -33.68 -9.44
CA LEU A 310 12.10 -33.55 -8.29
C LEU A 310 12.71 -34.13 -7.01
N ALA A 311 13.38 -35.29 -7.12
CA ALA A 311 14.06 -35.93 -6.01
C ALA A 311 15.16 -35.04 -5.37
N ALA A 312 15.85 -34.21 -6.15
CA ALA A 312 16.87 -33.28 -5.63
C ALA A 312 16.29 -32.19 -4.73
N TYR A 313 15.17 -31.56 -5.12
CA TYR A 313 14.52 -30.54 -4.28
C TYR A 313 13.81 -31.13 -3.06
N SER A 314 13.28 -32.35 -3.20
CA SER A 314 12.61 -33.09 -2.12
C SER A 314 13.49 -33.41 -0.90
N ARG A 315 14.82 -33.28 -1.02
CA ARG A 315 15.79 -33.57 0.05
C ARG A 315 15.42 -32.87 1.35
N GLY A 316 15.17 -33.65 2.40
CA GLY A 316 14.80 -33.18 3.74
C GLY A 316 13.31 -32.90 3.97
N TRP A 317 12.47 -32.95 2.93
CA TRP A 317 11.05 -32.55 3.02
C TRP A 317 10.27 -33.37 4.06
N LYS A 318 10.49 -34.69 4.11
CA LYS A 318 9.83 -35.59 5.07
C LYS A 318 10.16 -35.31 6.53
N TYR A 319 11.29 -34.64 6.82
CA TYR A 319 11.64 -34.23 8.18
C TYR A 319 11.04 -32.85 8.49
N PHE A 320 11.12 -31.91 7.54
CA PHE A 320 10.47 -30.60 7.65
C PHE A 320 8.96 -30.73 7.88
N ARG A 321 8.28 -31.57 7.11
CA ARG A 321 6.83 -31.77 7.18
C ARG A 321 6.39 -32.34 8.53
N GLN A 322 7.07 -33.34 9.06
CA GLN A 322 6.75 -33.87 10.39
C GLN A 322 6.92 -32.83 11.51
N ALA A 323 7.96 -31.99 11.44
CA ALA A 323 8.14 -30.88 12.36
C ALA A 323 7.04 -29.82 12.18
N TRP A 324 6.62 -29.55 10.94
CA TRP A 324 5.54 -28.61 10.62
C TRP A 324 4.18 -29.08 11.14
N ASP A 325 3.81 -30.32 10.88
CA ASP A 325 2.54 -30.92 11.30
C ASP A 325 2.46 -31.00 12.85
N TYR A 326 3.60 -30.99 13.55
CA TYR A 326 3.68 -30.83 15.02
C TYR A 326 3.43 -29.39 15.51
N GLN A 327 3.61 -28.36 14.68
CA GLN A 327 3.47 -26.95 15.07
C GLN A 327 2.05 -26.59 15.53
N GLU A 328 1.02 -27.29 15.06
CA GLU A 328 -0.37 -27.10 15.52
C GLU A 328 -0.60 -27.60 16.96
N SER A 329 0.31 -28.43 17.50
CA SER A 329 0.26 -28.89 18.90
C SER A 329 0.93 -27.93 19.90
N LEU A 330 1.61 -26.88 19.42
CA LEU A 330 2.21 -25.86 20.27
C LEU A 330 1.13 -24.93 20.84
N SER A 331 0.67 -25.24 22.05
CA SER A 331 -0.36 -24.47 22.75
C SER A 331 0.04 -23.01 22.96
N ILE A 332 -0.73 -22.09 22.38
CA ILE A 332 -0.61 -20.64 22.56
C ILE A 332 -0.87 -20.15 23.99
N PHE A 333 -1.24 -21.05 24.91
CA PHE A 333 -1.46 -20.76 26.33
C PHE A 333 -0.30 -21.23 27.21
N MET A 334 0.73 -21.86 26.63
CA MET A 334 1.94 -22.30 27.35
C MET A 334 3.10 -21.36 27.03
N PRO A 335 3.87 -20.86 28.03
CA PRO A 335 5.02 -20.00 27.77
C PRO A 335 6.02 -20.65 26.80
N PRO A 336 6.50 -19.93 25.77
CA PRO A 336 7.35 -20.53 24.74
C PRO A 336 8.68 -21.00 25.31
N THR A 337 9.13 -22.16 24.84
CA THR A 337 10.43 -22.74 25.20
C THR A 337 11.51 -22.32 24.21
N LEU A 338 12.77 -22.49 24.59
CA LEU A 338 13.92 -22.28 23.70
C LEU A 338 13.81 -23.12 22.41
N HIS A 339 13.25 -24.34 22.52
CA HIS A 339 13.01 -25.22 21.37
C HIS A 339 11.92 -24.68 20.43
N CYS A 340 10.97 -23.89 20.93
CA CYS A 340 10.00 -23.18 20.08
C CYS A 340 10.71 -22.13 19.21
N LEU A 341 11.66 -21.36 19.77
CA LEU A 341 12.44 -20.40 18.98
C LEU A 341 13.34 -21.11 17.96
N TYR A 342 13.97 -22.24 18.35
CA TYR A 342 14.74 -23.07 17.41
C TYR A 342 13.88 -23.54 16.24
N PHE A 343 12.63 -23.99 16.50
CA PHE A 343 11.69 -24.35 15.44
C PHE A 343 11.48 -23.20 14.45
N TYR A 344 11.13 -21.99 14.91
CA TYR A 344 10.86 -20.86 14.01
C TYR A 344 12.11 -20.41 13.22
N CYS A 345 13.30 -20.45 13.84
CA CYS A 345 14.56 -20.18 13.14
C CYS A 345 14.81 -21.21 12.01
N LEU A 346 14.84 -22.49 12.36
CA LEU A 346 15.21 -23.56 11.43
C LEU A 346 14.15 -23.75 10.32
N ALA A 347 12.86 -23.66 10.65
CA ALA A 347 11.78 -23.75 9.67
C ALA A 347 11.82 -22.58 8.67
N ALA A 348 12.09 -21.36 9.15
CA ALA A 348 12.27 -20.21 8.27
C ALA A 348 13.51 -20.35 7.38
N GLN A 349 14.65 -20.80 7.92
CA GLN A 349 15.86 -21.04 7.11
C GLN A 349 15.65 -22.14 6.06
N TYR A 350 14.99 -23.25 6.41
CA TYR A 350 14.63 -24.30 5.45
C TYR A 350 13.72 -23.79 4.34
N LEU A 351 12.70 -22.98 4.66
CA LEU A 351 11.80 -22.43 3.63
C LEU A 351 12.51 -21.47 2.65
N LEU A 352 13.50 -20.70 3.10
CA LEU A 352 14.25 -19.81 2.20
C LEU A 352 15.03 -20.58 1.12
N GLN A 353 15.51 -21.77 1.44
CA GLN A 353 16.28 -22.61 0.54
C GLN A 353 15.41 -23.62 -0.23
N GLY A 354 14.43 -24.23 0.43
CA GLY A 354 13.87 -25.54 0.05
C GLY A 354 12.43 -25.59 -0.49
N THR A 355 11.73 -24.48 -0.68
CA THR A 355 10.35 -24.45 -1.24
C THR A 355 10.22 -23.55 -2.48
N SER A 356 9.18 -23.81 -3.28
CA SER A 356 8.68 -22.90 -4.33
C SER A 356 8.14 -21.56 -3.79
N SER A 357 7.83 -21.46 -2.48
CA SER A 357 7.13 -20.35 -1.82
C SER A 357 7.89 -19.80 -0.57
N PRO A 358 9.14 -19.33 -0.72
CA PRO A 358 10.00 -18.93 0.41
C PRO A 358 9.48 -17.72 1.22
N GLN A 359 8.48 -16.99 0.70
CA GLN A 359 7.96 -15.76 1.31
C GLN A 359 7.24 -16.00 2.66
N ALA A 360 6.93 -17.25 3.01
CA ALA A 360 6.37 -17.61 4.32
C ALA A 360 7.39 -17.49 5.47
N ALA A 361 8.69 -17.59 5.20
CA ALA A 361 9.75 -17.48 6.21
C ALA A 361 9.70 -16.15 6.99
N TRP A 362 9.32 -15.03 6.34
CA TRP A 362 9.16 -13.73 7.01
C TRP A 362 8.07 -13.74 8.09
N LEU A 363 6.97 -14.47 7.89
CA LEU A 363 5.91 -14.61 8.89
C LEU A 363 6.38 -15.45 10.09
N LEU A 364 7.10 -16.55 9.83
CA LEU A 364 7.67 -17.40 10.88
C LEU A 364 8.70 -16.68 11.75
N VAL A 365 9.57 -15.88 11.14
CA VAL A 365 10.51 -15.02 11.90
C VAL A 365 9.75 -13.99 12.73
N GLY A 366 8.68 -13.38 12.19
CA GLY A 366 7.80 -12.49 12.94
C GLY A 366 7.14 -13.16 14.16
N ILE A 367 6.65 -14.40 14.01
CA ILE A 367 6.10 -15.20 15.12
C ILE A 367 7.19 -15.52 16.14
N GLY A 368 8.36 -16.00 15.71
CA GLY A 368 9.50 -16.27 16.58
C GLY A 368 9.94 -15.04 17.39
N ILE A 369 9.93 -13.85 16.78
CA ILE A 369 10.20 -12.58 17.47
C ILE A 369 9.13 -12.27 18.53
N ARG A 370 7.84 -12.49 18.26
CA ARG A 370 6.79 -12.31 19.28
C ARG A 370 6.94 -13.27 20.45
N LEU A 371 7.30 -14.54 20.21
CA LEU A 371 7.58 -15.50 21.28
C LEU A 371 8.85 -15.13 22.08
N ALA A 372 9.89 -14.61 21.42
CA ALA A 372 11.07 -14.05 22.09
C ALA A 372 10.75 -12.77 22.89
N GLN A 373 9.71 -12.01 22.51
CA GLN A 373 9.20 -10.90 23.28
C GLN A 373 8.45 -11.34 24.54
N GLU A 374 7.59 -12.35 24.43
CA GLU A 374 6.75 -12.88 25.52
C GLU A 374 7.55 -13.29 26.76
N VAL A 375 8.65 -14.03 26.58
CA VAL A 375 9.54 -14.45 27.68
C VAL A 375 10.68 -13.46 27.98
N GLY A 376 10.65 -12.26 27.39
CA GLY A 376 11.64 -11.22 27.62
C GLY A 376 13.05 -11.54 27.11
N ALA A 377 13.23 -12.48 26.18
CA ALA A 377 14.54 -12.87 25.63
C ALA A 377 15.23 -11.75 24.83
N HIS A 378 14.46 -10.75 24.40
CA HIS A 378 14.94 -9.50 23.80
C HIS A 378 15.46 -8.48 24.82
N ARG A 379 15.35 -8.72 26.14
CA ARG A 379 15.76 -7.76 27.18
C ARG A 379 17.02 -8.20 27.91
N LYS A 380 17.85 -7.22 28.28
CA LYS A 380 18.99 -7.41 29.17
C LYS A 380 18.52 -7.80 30.57
N ARG A 381 19.08 -8.88 31.10
CA ARG A 381 18.82 -9.37 32.45
C ARG A 381 19.82 -8.76 33.44
N SER A 382 19.31 -8.24 34.56
CA SER A 382 20.14 -7.65 35.60
C SER A 382 20.66 -8.74 36.54
N SER A 383 21.89 -9.21 36.34
CA SER A 383 22.58 -10.20 37.18
C SER A 383 23.13 -9.60 38.50
N GLN A 384 22.40 -8.66 39.11
CA GLN A 384 22.79 -8.01 40.36
C GLN A 384 22.68 -8.96 41.56
N GLY A 385 23.83 -9.50 42.00
CA GLY A 385 24.00 -10.12 43.32
C GLY A 385 23.87 -11.64 43.39
N VAL A 386 23.56 -12.32 42.28
CA VAL A 386 23.54 -13.80 42.22
C VAL A 386 24.80 -14.31 41.52
N SER A 387 25.50 -15.25 42.14
CA SER A 387 26.55 -16.03 41.46
C SER A 387 25.88 -16.89 40.40
N MET A 388 25.93 -16.48 39.13
CA MET A 388 25.31 -17.22 38.04
C MET A 388 25.89 -18.62 37.94
N ASP A 389 25.03 -19.63 37.98
CA ASP A 389 25.40 -21.01 37.71
C ASP A 389 25.82 -21.15 36.23
N LYS A 390 26.75 -22.05 35.95
CA LYS A 390 27.27 -22.29 34.59
C LYS A 390 26.17 -22.76 33.64
N ASP A 391 25.22 -23.55 34.14
CA ASP A 391 24.07 -24.03 33.35
C ASP A 391 22.99 -22.94 33.16
N LEU A 392 22.89 -21.97 34.09
CA LEU A 392 22.05 -20.78 33.90
C LEU A 392 22.64 -19.86 32.83
N LEU A 393 23.94 -19.54 32.92
CA LEU A 393 24.64 -18.72 31.92
C LEU A 393 24.55 -19.34 30.52
N LYS A 394 24.71 -20.66 30.43
CA LYS A 394 24.54 -21.46 29.21
C LYS A 394 23.14 -21.30 28.60
N ALA A 395 22.10 -21.41 29.42
CA ALA A 395 20.72 -21.22 28.96
C ALA A 395 20.46 -19.78 28.48
N GLU A 396 20.95 -18.77 29.21
CA GLU A 396 20.78 -17.36 28.82
C GLU A 396 21.52 -17.01 27.52
N GLU A 397 22.73 -17.54 27.31
CA GLU A 397 23.49 -17.35 26.08
C GLU A 397 22.81 -18.03 24.87
N LEU A 398 22.16 -19.19 25.07
CA LEU A 398 21.35 -19.85 24.02
C LEU A 398 20.09 -19.04 23.66
N TRP A 399 19.36 -18.53 24.66
CA TRP A 399 18.21 -17.64 24.42
C TRP A 399 18.64 -16.37 23.66
N LYS A 400 19.78 -15.79 24.05
CA LYS A 400 20.38 -14.63 23.41
C LYS A 400 20.77 -14.93 21.94
N ARG A 401 21.48 -16.04 21.68
CA ARG A 401 21.81 -16.50 20.31
C ARG A 401 20.55 -16.66 19.46
N ALA A 402 19.52 -17.34 19.96
CA ALA A 402 18.26 -17.53 19.24
C ALA A 402 17.55 -16.19 18.92
N CYS A 403 17.52 -15.25 19.86
CA CYS A 403 16.93 -13.92 19.63
C CYS A 403 17.71 -13.12 18.56
N TRP A 404 19.05 -13.13 18.60
CA TRP A 404 19.86 -12.47 17.58
C TRP A 404 19.80 -13.11 16.19
N VAL A 405 19.62 -14.44 16.11
CA VAL A 405 19.38 -15.12 14.83
C VAL A 405 18.04 -14.69 14.23
N LEU A 406 16.96 -14.62 15.05
CA LEU A 406 15.66 -14.10 14.62
C LEU A 406 15.75 -12.64 14.12
N ILE A 407 16.38 -11.75 14.88
CA ILE A 407 16.57 -10.34 14.49
C ILE A 407 17.39 -10.24 13.20
N THR A 408 18.49 -10.99 13.08
CA THR A 408 19.31 -11.03 11.86
C THR A 408 18.51 -11.48 10.64
N MET A 409 17.70 -12.54 10.77
CA MET A 409 16.84 -13.02 9.69
C MET A 409 15.76 -11.99 9.31
N ASP A 410 15.14 -11.31 10.28
CA ASP A 410 14.17 -10.24 10.01
C ASP A 410 14.80 -9.10 9.19
N ARG A 411 15.97 -8.60 9.60
CA ARG A 411 16.67 -7.48 8.93
C ARG A 411 17.05 -7.84 7.48
N LEU A 412 17.59 -9.03 7.26
CA LEU A 412 17.95 -9.49 5.91
C LEU A 412 16.72 -9.68 5.01
N LEU A 413 15.66 -10.34 5.51
CA LEU A 413 14.44 -10.58 4.74
C LEU A 413 13.68 -9.28 4.42
N THR A 414 13.65 -8.33 5.34
CA THR A 414 13.00 -7.04 5.14
C THR A 414 13.79 -6.16 4.17
N SER A 415 15.13 -6.15 4.22
CA SER A 415 15.93 -5.45 3.21
C SER A 415 15.77 -6.02 1.79
N ALA A 416 15.59 -7.33 1.65
CA ALA A 416 15.41 -8.00 0.36
C ALA A 416 13.98 -7.85 -0.21
N THR A 417 12.98 -7.62 0.65
CA THR A 417 11.55 -7.55 0.26
C THR A 417 10.92 -6.16 0.38
N GLY A 418 11.59 -5.17 0.98
CA GLY A 418 11.02 -3.84 1.23
C GLY A 418 9.96 -3.79 2.33
N ARG A 419 9.83 -4.84 3.13
CA ARG A 419 8.90 -4.90 4.26
C ARG A 419 9.45 -4.17 5.48
N ARG A 420 8.59 -3.95 6.48
CA ARG A 420 9.01 -3.47 7.81
C ARG A 420 9.46 -4.64 8.68
N SER A 421 10.45 -4.36 9.51
CA SER A 421 10.91 -5.21 10.60
C SER A 421 9.84 -5.43 11.67
N ALA A 422 9.86 -6.60 12.31
CA ALA A 422 8.93 -6.94 13.40
C ALA A 422 9.27 -6.27 14.75
N LEU A 423 10.48 -5.72 14.88
CA LEU A 423 11.07 -5.13 16.08
C LEU A 423 12.04 -4.02 15.66
N ASP A 424 11.95 -2.81 16.23
CA ASP A 424 12.92 -1.72 15.99
C ASP A 424 14.08 -1.75 17.00
N ASP A 425 15.23 -1.15 16.67
CA ASP A 425 16.43 -1.10 17.52
C ASP A 425 16.24 -0.32 18.84
N GLU A 426 15.12 0.41 19.01
CA GLU A 426 14.75 1.10 20.25
C GLU A 426 13.94 0.20 21.21
N ASP A 427 13.40 -0.93 20.72
CA ASP A 427 12.45 -1.78 21.46
C ASP A 427 13.16 -2.82 22.36
N PHE A 428 14.48 -2.98 22.22
CA PHE A 428 15.27 -4.02 22.87
C PHE A 428 16.63 -3.51 23.37
N ASP A 429 17.17 -4.15 24.41
CA ASP A 429 18.46 -3.78 25.03
C ASP A 429 19.41 -4.98 25.22
N LEU A 430 19.16 -6.07 24.50
CA LEU A 430 19.90 -7.33 24.54
C LEU A 430 21.43 -7.15 24.30
N ASP A 431 22.25 -7.76 25.15
CA ASP A 431 23.70 -7.82 24.97
C ASP A 431 24.10 -8.67 23.75
N LEU A 432 25.27 -8.39 23.17
CA LEU A 432 25.85 -9.23 22.12
C LEU A 432 26.17 -10.66 22.62
N PRO A 433 26.20 -11.66 21.72
CA PRO A 433 26.72 -12.98 22.03
C PRO A 433 28.15 -12.94 22.56
N ILE A 434 28.50 -13.89 23.42
CA ILE A 434 29.87 -14.06 23.91
C ILE A 434 30.74 -14.59 22.76
N GLU A 435 31.82 -13.87 22.43
CA GLU A 435 32.80 -14.27 21.41
C GLU A 435 33.70 -15.41 21.94
N CYS A 436 33.09 -16.58 22.13
CA CYS A 436 33.69 -17.81 22.63
C CYS A 436 33.08 -19.02 21.94
N ASP A 437 33.93 -19.89 21.38
CA ASP A 437 33.51 -21.11 20.70
C ASP A 437 32.90 -22.11 21.70
N ASP A 438 31.95 -22.92 21.20
CA ASP A 438 31.14 -23.85 21.98
C ASP A 438 31.96 -24.83 22.84
N GLU A 439 33.09 -25.32 22.31
CA GLU A 439 33.96 -26.28 23.02
C GLU A 439 34.57 -25.74 24.33
N TYR A 440 34.54 -24.43 24.56
CA TYR A 440 35.07 -23.78 25.77
C TYR A 440 34.00 -23.38 26.80
N TRP A 441 32.72 -23.65 26.53
CA TRP A 441 31.63 -23.31 27.46
C TRP A 441 31.67 -24.17 28.73
N ASP A 442 31.79 -25.50 28.61
CA ASP A 442 31.84 -26.44 29.74
C ASP A 442 33.27 -26.74 30.24
N ASN A 443 34.20 -25.79 30.13
CA ASN A 443 35.60 -25.96 30.55
C ASN A 443 35.70 -26.54 32.00
N PRO A 444 36.53 -27.57 32.25
CA PRO A 444 36.67 -28.14 33.60
C PRO A 444 37.19 -27.14 34.62
N VAL A 445 38.00 -26.15 34.20
CA VAL A 445 38.43 -25.03 35.05
C VAL A 445 37.35 -23.95 35.03
N PRO A 446 36.69 -23.63 36.16
CA PRO A 446 35.56 -22.69 36.17
C PRO A 446 35.91 -21.29 35.64
N GLU A 447 37.13 -20.82 35.89
CA GLU A 447 37.63 -19.51 35.45
C GLU A 447 37.86 -19.42 33.93
N LEU A 448 37.87 -20.54 33.21
CA LEU A 448 38.09 -20.61 31.75
C LEU A 448 36.81 -20.92 30.97
N ARG A 449 35.66 -21.06 31.64
CA ARG A 449 34.35 -21.23 30.99
C ARG A 449 33.95 -19.94 30.28
N PHE A 450 33.36 -20.09 29.09
CA PHE A 450 32.94 -18.96 28.24
C PHE A 450 34.08 -17.97 27.91
N LYS A 451 35.33 -18.45 27.88
CA LYS A 451 36.50 -17.67 27.44
C LYS A 451 37.20 -18.37 26.27
N GLN A 452 37.36 -17.64 25.18
CA GLN A 452 38.19 -18.06 24.06
C GLN A 452 39.68 -18.13 24.48
N PRO A 453 40.45 -19.16 24.09
CA PRO A 453 41.88 -19.25 24.37
C PRO A 453 42.68 -18.10 23.74
N GLU A 454 43.72 -17.64 24.44
CA GLU A 454 44.61 -16.60 23.94
C GLU A 454 45.28 -17.05 22.63
N GLY A 455 45.26 -16.18 21.61
CA GLY A 455 45.80 -16.47 20.28
C GLY A 455 44.91 -17.30 19.35
N LYS A 456 43.78 -17.86 19.82
CA LYS A 456 42.78 -18.53 18.95
C LYS A 456 41.62 -17.58 18.63
N PRO A 457 41.42 -17.17 17.37
CA PRO A 457 40.23 -16.38 16.99
C PRO A 457 38.93 -17.17 17.20
N SER A 458 37.80 -16.51 17.48
CA SER A 458 36.50 -17.18 17.65
C SER A 458 35.67 -17.17 16.37
N LEU A 459 34.96 -18.28 16.13
CA LEU A 459 33.97 -18.41 15.07
C LEU A 459 32.72 -17.54 15.33
N ILE A 460 32.49 -17.10 16.57
CA ILE A 460 31.33 -16.26 16.92
C ILE A 460 31.57 -14.78 16.58
N THR A 461 32.82 -14.32 16.46
CA THR A 461 33.15 -12.91 16.13
C THR A 461 32.55 -12.47 14.78
N ALA A 462 32.47 -13.35 13.79
CA ALA A 462 31.81 -13.02 12.52
C ALA A 462 30.31 -12.71 12.72
N PHE A 463 29.62 -13.47 13.59
CA PHE A 463 28.21 -13.22 13.89
C PHE A 463 28.02 -11.92 14.69
N THR A 464 28.91 -11.56 15.62
CA THR A 464 28.83 -10.26 16.32
C THR A 464 29.09 -9.08 15.38
N LEU A 465 29.98 -9.24 14.39
CA LEU A 465 30.16 -8.27 13.30
C LEU A 465 28.91 -8.16 12.41
N THR A 466 28.27 -9.27 12.04
CA THR A 466 26.99 -9.28 11.30
C THR A 466 25.84 -8.62 12.10
N ILE A 467 25.80 -8.78 13.42
CA ILE A 467 24.84 -8.06 14.27
C ILE A 467 25.08 -6.55 14.22
N ARG A 468 26.33 -6.08 14.39
CA ARG A 468 26.68 -4.65 14.30
C ARG A 468 26.40 -4.08 12.90
N PHE A 469 26.62 -4.88 11.86
CA PHE A 469 26.27 -4.54 10.48
C PHE A 469 24.75 -4.37 10.30
N ASN A 470 23.95 -5.27 10.87
CA ASN A 470 22.49 -5.23 10.77
C ASN A 470 21.86 -3.99 11.42
N GLN A 471 22.54 -3.31 12.35
CA GLN A 471 22.15 -2.00 12.89
C GLN A 471 22.33 -0.89 11.83
N ILE A 472 23.42 -0.91 11.06
CA ILE A 472 23.64 0.02 9.93
C ILE A 472 22.60 -0.25 8.82
N LEU A 473 22.28 -1.52 8.55
CA LEU A 473 21.21 -1.92 7.64
C LEU A 473 19.83 -1.42 8.12
N ALA A 474 19.51 -1.57 9.41
CA ALA A 474 18.26 -1.10 10.00
C ALA A 474 18.10 0.43 9.88
N VAL A 475 19.17 1.18 10.17
CA VAL A 475 19.19 2.64 9.98
C VAL A 475 19.02 3.02 8.52
N SER A 476 19.73 2.36 7.59
CA SER A 476 19.59 2.59 6.14
C SER A 476 18.15 2.37 5.64
N MET A 477 17.48 1.33 6.16
CA MET A 477 16.06 1.04 5.89
C MET A 477 15.09 2.04 6.56
N ARG A 478 15.49 2.62 7.70
CA ARG A 478 14.74 3.65 8.45
C ARG A 478 15.01 5.09 7.97
N THR A 479 15.97 5.33 7.07
CA THR A 479 16.26 6.66 6.50
C THR A 479 15.98 6.73 4.99
N ILE A 480 16.60 5.87 4.19
CA ILE A 480 16.55 5.91 2.71
C ILE A 480 15.22 5.36 2.21
N TYR A 481 14.77 4.22 2.76
CA TYR A 481 13.54 3.53 2.37
C TYR A 481 12.32 3.96 3.22
N LEU A 482 12.28 5.23 3.60
CA LEU A 482 11.09 5.81 4.22
C LEU A 482 9.98 6.00 3.19
N VAL A 483 8.80 5.45 3.51
CA VAL A 483 7.54 5.69 2.82
C VAL A 483 7.31 7.20 2.64
N LYS A 484 7.44 7.98 3.73
CA LYS A 484 7.33 9.46 3.74
C LYS A 484 8.66 10.12 4.14
N PRO A 485 9.29 10.90 3.24
CA PRO A 485 10.46 11.70 3.57
C PRO A 485 10.21 12.69 4.71
N ARG A 486 11.23 12.95 5.53
CA ARG A 486 11.16 13.87 6.69
C ARG A 486 11.67 15.29 6.40
N VAL A 487 11.94 15.61 5.13
CA VAL A 487 12.62 16.83 4.66
C VAL A 487 11.88 17.41 3.44
N SER A 488 11.89 18.74 3.28
CA SER A 488 11.24 19.40 2.13
C SER A 488 11.95 19.09 0.81
N LYS A 489 11.24 19.27 -0.31
CA LYS A 489 11.77 18.93 -1.65
C LYS A 489 12.98 19.76 -2.05
N GLU A 490 13.15 20.99 -1.57
CA GLU A 490 14.33 21.82 -1.87
C GLU A 490 15.60 21.32 -1.14
N LEU A 491 15.47 20.93 0.13
CA LEU A 491 16.59 20.44 0.95
C LEU A 491 16.88 18.95 0.74
N LEU A 492 16.06 18.25 -0.06
CA LEU A 492 16.09 16.81 -0.20
C LEU A 492 17.43 16.30 -0.74
N HIS A 493 18.05 16.98 -1.71
CA HIS A 493 19.34 16.57 -2.27
C HIS A 493 20.50 16.75 -1.26
N GLU A 494 20.65 17.94 -0.66
CA GLU A 494 21.68 18.13 0.37
C GLU A 494 21.50 17.18 1.58
N TRP A 495 20.25 16.79 1.90
CA TRP A 495 19.97 15.81 2.95
C TRP A 495 20.32 14.39 2.50
N GLN A 496 20.02 14.00 1.25
CA GLN A 496 20.42 12.72 0.67
C GLN A 496 21.94 12.57 0.69
N ASP A 497 22.69 13.57 0.19
CA ASP A 497 24.15 13.53 0.13
C ASP A 497 24.78 13.39 1.53
N ARG A 498 24.24 14.10 2.54
CA ARG A 498 24.66 13.98 3.95
C ARG A 498 24.35 12.60 4.53
N VAL A 499 23.12 12.10 4.39
CA VAL A 499 22.71 10.80 4.95
C VAL A 499 23.45 9.64 4.28
N VAL A 500 23.68 9.70 2.97
CA VAL A 500 24.51 8.72 2.25
C VAL A 500 25.96 8.78 2.76
N SER A 501 26.55 9.98 2.90
CA SER A 501 27.91 10.12 3.43
C SER A 501 28.07 9.67 4.89
N GLU A 502 27.05 9.86 5.75
CA GLU A 502 27.06 9.37 7.14
C GLU A 502 26.97 7.83 7.19
N ILE A 503 26.14 7.22 6.33
CA ILE A 503 26.02 5.76 6.23
C ILE A 503 27.29 5.15 5.61
N ASP A 504 27.84 5.73 4.54
CA ASP A 504 29.11 5.29 3.95
C ASP A 504 30.26 5.40 4.97
N SER A 505 30.31 6.46 5.78
CA SER A 505 31.30 6.57 6.85
C SER A 505 31.15 5.46 7.90
N ALA A 506 29.92 5.09 8.26
CA ALA A 506 29.65 3.98 9.16
C ALA A 506 30.00 2.61 8.58
N LEU A 507 29.73 2.40 7.28
CA LEU A 507 30.10 1.19 6.56
C LEU A 507 31.63 1.04 6.47
N ASN A 508 32.35 2.09 6.08
CA ASN A 508 33.82 2.04 6.00
C ASN A 508 34.45 1.80 7.38
N LYS A 509 33.95 2.45 8.46
CA LYS A 509 34.43 2.17 9.82
C LYS A 509 34.20 0.70 10.21
N TRP A 510 33.01 0.16 9.94
CA TRP A 510 32.71 -1.25 10.23
C TRP A 510 33.62 -2.20 9.44
N LEU A 511 34.00 -1.84 8.21
CA LEU A 511 34.97 -2.60 7.39
C LEU A 511 36.39 -2.54 7.98
N ASP A 512 36.83 -1.37 8.48
CA ASP A 512 38.10 -1.20 9.17
C ASP A 512 38.15 -1.97 10.50
N ASP A 513 37.03 -2.03 11.23
CA ASP A 513 36.85 -2.79 12.48
C ASP A 513 36.89 -4.33 12.26
N ILE A 514 36.84 -4.84 11.02
CA ILE A 514 37.00 -6.29 10.75
C ILE A 514 38.45 -6.71 11.09
N PRO A 515 38.65 -7.73 11.96
CA PRO A 515 39.98 -8.19 12.34
C PRO A 515 40.68 -8.95 11.19
N PRO A 516 42.03 -9.00 11.16
CA PRO A 516 42.77 -9.51 10.00
C PRO A 516 42.37 -10.92 9.51
N TYR A 517 41.98 -11.82 10.41
CA TYR A 517 41.56 -13.20 10.10
C TYR A 517 40.12 -13.33 9.56
N LEU A 518 39.40 -12.22 9.39
CA LEU A 518 38.08 -12.15 8.73
C LEU A 518 38.05 -11.21 7.52
N ARG A 519 39.16 -10.53 7.20
CA ARG A 519 39.28 -9.67 6.01
C ARG A 519 39.32 -10.52 4.74
N TRP A 520 38.80 -9.99 3.63
CA TRP A 520 38.71 -10.75 2.38
C TRP A 520 40.09 -11.02 1.77
N ASP A 521 40.55 -12.26 1.96
CA ASP A 521 41.70 -12.86 1.28
C ASP A 521 41.19 -14.05 0.45
N THR A 522 41.71 -14.22 -0.77
CA THR A 522 41.39 -15.40 -1.58
C THR A 522 42.10 -16.64 -1.04
N GLU A 523 43.30 -16.50 -0.46
CA GLU A 523 44.13 -17.62 0.02
C GLU A 523 44.01 -17.86 1.53
N HIS A 524 42.82 -17.59 2.08
CA HIS A 524 42.55 -17.73 3.51
C HIS A 524 42.77 -19.19 4.01
N PRO A 525 43.57 -19.43 5.08
CA PRO A 525 44.04 -20.77 5.46
C PRO A 525 43.02 -21.64 6.23
N SER A 526 41.80 -21.14 6.46
CA SER A 526 40.71 -21.85 7.15
C SER A 526 39.43 -21.72 6.32
N GLU A 527 38.76 -22.84 6.07
CA GLU A 527 37.47 -22.89 5.36
C GLU A 527 36.39 -22.07 6.09
N ASP A 528 36.27 -22.23 7.42
CA ASP A 528 35.22 -21.56 8.20
C ASP A 528 35.37 -20.04 8.16
N PHE A 529 36.58 -19.52 8.39
CA PHE A 529 36.86 -18.10 8.30
C PHE A 529 36.83 -17.58 6.85
N PHE A 530 37.10 -18.42 5.84
CA PHE A 530 36.88 -18.05 4.43
C PHE A 530 35.39 -17.84 4.14
N VAL A 531 34.53 -18.76 4.62
CA VAL A 531 33.06 -18.64 4.49
C VAL A 531 32.56 -17.39 5.22
N GLN A 532 32.99 -17.17 6.45
CA GLN A 532 32.59 -16.01 7.24
C GLN A 532 33.09 -14.68 6.64
N SER A 533 34.32 -14.66 6.10
CA SER A 533 34.84 -13.49 5.38
C SER A 533 34.05 -13.22 4.09
N ALA A 534 33.73 -14.26 3.32
CA ALA A 534 32.88 -14.15 2.13
C ALA A 534 31.50 -13.58 2.47
N HIS A 535 30.91 -13.97 3.60
CA HIS A 535 29.64 -13.45 4.10
C HIS A 535 29.74 -11.95 4.42
N LEU A 536 30.67 -11.57 5.31
CA LEU A 536 30.85 -10.18 5.77
C LEU A 536 31.11 -9.21 4.61
N HIS A 537 31.92 -9.60 3.62
CA HIS A 537 32.23 -8.72 2.49
C HIS A 537 31.10 -8.72 1.45
N SER A 538 30.36 -9.82 1.30
CA SER A 538 29.18 -9.85 0.41
C SER A 538 28.04 -8.99 0.95
N THR A 539 27.74 -9.09 2.25
CA THR A 539 26.70 -8.23 2.86
C THR A 539 27.09 -6.76 2.78
N TYR A 540 28.37 -6.42 3.03
CA TYR A 540 28.91 -5.07 2.82
C TYR A 540 28.64 -4.52 1.41
N TYR A 541 29.08 -5.22 0.35
CA TYR A 541 28.89 -4.73 -1.02
C TYR A 541 27.40 -4.75 -1.44
N TYR A 542 26.59 -5.67 -0.90
CA TYR A 542 25.14 -5.64 -1.07
C TYR A 542 24.51 -4.38 -0.45
N LEU A 543 24.90 -3.98 0.76
CA LEU A 543 24.40 -2.76 1.41
C LEU A 543 24.91 -1.49 0.73
N GLN A 544 26.13 -1.46 0.19
CA GLN A 544 26.55 -0.35 -0.69
C GLN A 544 25.62 -0.20 -1.91
N ILE A 545 25.25 -1.29 -2.59
CA ILE A 545 24.24 -1.23 -3.66
C ILE A 545 22.88 -0.78 -3.11
N LEU A 546 22.48 -1.29 -1.94
CA LEU A 546 21.20 -0.96 -1.30
C LEU A 546 21.10 0.54 -0.94
N VAL A 547 22.19 1.16 -0.48
CA VAL A 547 22.27 2.60 -0.16
C VAL A 547 22.22 3.44 -1.44
N HIS A 548 23.03 3.12 -2.44
CA HIS A 548 23.22 4.01 -3.60
C HIS A 548 22.20 3.85 -4.73
N ARG A 549 21.62 2.65 -4.93
CA ARG A 549 20.72 2.41 -6.08
C ARG A 549 19.47 3.31 -6.20
N PRO A 550 18.85 3.87 -5.13
CA PRO A 550 17.71 4.77 -5.29
C PRO A 550 18.07 6.05 -6.07
N PHE A 551 19.33 6.46 -5.98
CA PHE A 551 19.90 7.67 -6.57
C PHE A 551 20.49 7.44 -7.97
N ILE A 552 20.32 6.23 -8.54
CA ILE A 552 20.57 5.99 -9.98
C ILE A 552 19.43 6.67 -10.78
N PRO A 553 19.75 7.54 -11.77
CA PRO A 553 18.76 8.31 -12.52
C PRO A 553 17.65 7.48 -13.19
N LEU A 554 16.49 8.12 -13.40
CA LEU A 554 15.35 7.52 -14.08
C LEU A 554 15.31 7.86 -15.58
N PRO A 555 14.76 6.97 -16.45
CA PRO A 555 14.63 7.18 -17.89
C PRO A 555 14.06 8.54 -18.29
N LYS A 556 12.96 8.93 -17.64
CA LYS A 556 12.11 10.09 -17.98
C LYS A 556 12.69 11.46 -17.59
N LYS A 557 13.97 11.55 -17.20
CA LYS A 557 14.67 12.83 -16.99
C LYS A 557 15.95 12.92 -17.84
N PRO A 558 16.29 14.09 -18.39
CA PRO A 558 17.61 14.36 -18.94
C PRO A 558 18.60 14.65 -17.81
N SER A 559 19.58 13.77 -17.63
CA SER A 559 20.73 13.98 -16.75
C SER A 559 21.98 14.23 -17.61
N THR A 560 22.61 15.39 -17.47
CA THR A 560 23.74 15.85 -18.29
C THR A 560 25.12 15.49 -17.72
N ALA A 561 25.16 14.70 -16.65
CA ALA A 561 26.38 14.19 -16.01
C ALA A 561 26.16 12.74 -15.54
N SER A 562 27.25 11.99 -15.37
CA SER A 562 27.23 10.61 -14.88
C SER A 562 26.92 10.54 -13.38
N SER A 563 26.15 9.53 -12.95
CA SER A 563 25.82 9.36 -11.53
C SER A 563 26.99 8.75 -10.72
N PRO A 564 27.48 9.39 -9.65
CA PRO A 564 28.45 8.80 -8.73
C PRO A 564 27.93 7.51 -8.09
N SER A 565 26.63 7.49 -7.73
CA SER A 565 25.96 6.32 -7.14
C SER A 565 25.91 5.12 -8.09
N LEU A 566 25.79 5.33 -9.41
CA LEU A 566 25.92 4.22 -10.37
C LEU A 566 27.34 3.65 -10.39
N ALA A 567 28.36 4.50 -10.32
CA ALA A 567 29.76 4.06 -10.29
C ALA A 567 30.09 3.26 -9.01
N ILE A 568 29.58 3.70 -7.85
CA ILE A 568 29.71 2.98 -6.57
C ILE A 568 29.00 1.62 -6.64
N CYS A 569 27.72 1.60 -7.06
CA CYS A 569 26.97 0.36 -7.27
C CYS A 569 27.70 -0.61 -8.23
N THR A 570 28.29 -0.10 -9.32
CA THR A 570 29.02 -0.91 -10.31
C THR A 570 30.27 -1.55 -9.73
N ASN A 571 31.01 -0.82 -8.89
CA ASN A 571 32.21 -1.36 -8.25
C ASN A 571 31.86 -2.41 -7.18
N ALA A 572 30.81 -2.17 -6.39
CA ALA A 572 30.27 -3.14 -5.45
C ALA A 572 29.73 -4.41 -6.16
N ALA A 573 29.02 -4.24 -7.29
CA ALA A 573 28.54 -5.35 -8.11
C ALA A 573 29.69 -6.23 -8.64
N ARG A 574 30.78 -5.62 -9.12
CA ARG A 574 31.99 -6.36 -9.54
C ARG A 574 32.68 -7.08 -8.40
N LYS A 575 32.66 -6.51 -7.19
CA LYS A 575 33.23 -7.15 -5.99
C LYS A 575 32.39 -8.34 -5.50
N LEU A 576 31.05 -8.22 -5.54
CA LEU A 576 30.15 -9.36 -5.33
C LEU A 576 30.43 -10.51 -6.32
N ILE A 577 30.57 -10.20 -7.61
CA ILE A 577 30.91 -11.20 -8.63
C ILE A 577 32.26 -11.85 -8.33
N GLN A 578 33.29 -11.06 -7.97
CA GLN A 578 34.61 -11.59 -7.60
C GLN A 578 34.51 -12.57 -6.41
N ILE A 579 33.86 -12.17 -5.32
CA ILE A 579 33.70 -13.01 -4.12
C ILE A 579 32.92 -14.29 -4.46
N GLY A 580 31.79 -14.18 -5.16
CA GLY A 580 30.96 -15.32 -5.53
C GLY A 580 31.66 -16.33 -6.43
N LEU A 581 32.44 -15.87 -7.42
CA LEU A 581 33.22 -16.76 -8.28
C LEU A 581 34.38 -17.44 -7.51
N THR A 582 35.10 -16.71 -6.65
CA THR A 582 36.15 -17.31 -5.81
C THR A 582 35.58 -18.34 -4.84
N PHE A 583 34.41 -18.07 -4.25
CA PHE A 583 33.72 -19.02 -3.38
C PHE A 583 33.29 -20.28 -4.15
N ILE A 584 32.68 -20.11 -5.33
CA ILE A 584 32.31 -21.25 -6.20
C ILE A 584 33.53 -22.08 -6.57
N ASP A 585 34.68 -21.46 -6.85
CA ASP A 585 35.87 -22.23 -7.21
C ASP A 585 36.50 -22.96 -6.00
N LYS A 586 36.53 -22.35 -4.80
CA LYS A 586 37.11 -23.02 -3.62
C LYS A 586 36.18 -24.03 -2.95
N MET A 587 34.92 -23.68 -2.73
CA MET A 587 33.95 -24.51 -2.00
C MET A 587 33.09 -25.41 -2.90
N LYS A 588 33.11 -25.19 -4.23
CA LYS A 588 32.26 -25.87 -5.24
C LYS A 588 30.75 -25.76 -4.96
N ASP A 589 30.34 -24.74 -4.21
CA ASP A 589 28.97 -24.48 -3.74
C ASP A 589 28.65 -22.98 -3.81
N VAL A 590 27.44 -22.56 -3.42
CA VAL A 590 27.03 -21.14 -3.32
C VAL A 590 26.40 -20.84 -1.96
N PRO A 591 26.80 -19.76 -1.25
CA PRO A 591 26.18 -19.38 0.01
C PRO A 591 24.71 -18.98 -0.13
N SER A 592 23.92 -19.20 0.92
CA SER A 592 22.46 -19.02 0.91
C SER A 592 22.00 -17.61 0.49
N TYR A 593 22.74 -16.58 0.88
CA TYR A 593 22.47 -15.16 0.61
C TYR A 593 22.95 -14.69 -0.79
N MET A 594 23.87 -15.43 -1.42
CA MET A 594 24.63 -14.94 -2.57
C MET A 594 23.79 -14.76 -3.85
N PRO A 595 22.80 -15.60 -4.18
CA PRO A 595 21.97 -15.43 -5.39
C PRO A 595 21.20 -14.11 -5.43
N VAL A 596 20.72 -13.63 -4.27
CA VAL A 596 20.03 -12.33 -4.17
C VAL A 596 21.00 -11.18 -4.48
N SER A 597 22.22 -11.28 -3.95
CA SER A 597 23.29 -10.30 -4.17
C SER A 597 23.77 -10.30 -5.63
N ALA A 598 23.94 -11.48 -6.25
CA ALA A 598 24.27 -11.63 -7.66
C ALA A 598 23.17 -11.08 -8.59
N ASN A 599 21.90 -11.29 -8.26
CA ASN A 599 20.78 -10.67 -8.99
C ASN A 599 20.84 -9.13 -8.92
N CYS A 600 21.09 -8.54 -7.75
CA CYS A 600 21.25 -7.09 -7.65
C CYS A 600 22.48 -6.58 -8.44
N ALA A 601 23.59 -7.32 -8.43
CA ALA A 601 24.78 -7.00 -9.22
C ALA A 601 24.51 -7.03 -10.75
N ALA A 602 23.82 -8.05 -11.24
CA ALA A 602 23.44 -8.18 -12.66
C ALA A 602 22.58 -6.99 -13.13
N VAL A 603 21.53 -6.66 -12.37
CA VAL A 603 20.60 -5.57 -12.71
C VAL A 603 21.32 -4.20 -12.69
N VAL A 604 22.27 -3.99 -11.77
CA VAL A 604 23.13 -2.78 -11.78
C VAL A 604 24.00 -2.68 -13.03
N LEU A 605 24.59 -3.79 -13.49
CA LEU A 605 25.43 -3.79 -14.70
C LEU A 605 24.59 -3.54 -15.97
N LEU A 606 23.40 -4.14 -16.08
CA LEU A 606 22.45 -3.85 -17.17
C LEU A 606 22.01 -2.38 -17.18
N LEU A 607 21.70 -1.80 -16.01
CA LEU A 607 21.40 -0.36 -15.90
C LEU A 607 22.58 0.51 -16.34
N ARG A 608 23.82 0.14 -16.02
CA ARG A 608 25.01 0.88 -16.46
C ARG A 608 25.24 0.80 -17.96
N ILE A 609 25.04 -0.36 -18.58
CA ILE A 609 25.06 -0.51 -20.03
C ILE A 609 24.07 0.48 -20.66
N TRP A 610 22.84 0.53 -20.15
CA TRP A 610 21.78 1.40 -20.69
C TRP A 610 22.01 2.91 -20.44
N GLU A 611 22.47 3.33 -19.26
CA GLU A 611 22.85 4.75 -19.02
C GLU A 611 24.01 5.19 -19.94
N SER A 612 24.98 4.29 -20.18
CA SER A 612 26.08 4.51 -21.12
C SER A 612 25.57 4.61 -22.57
N GLN A 613 24.55 3.83 -22.94
CA GLN A 613 23.94 3.88 -24.27
C GLN A 613 23.21 5.22 -24.48
N LYS A 614 22.34 5.61 -23.53
CA LYS A 614 21.55 6.86 -23.56
C LYS A 614 22.43 8.11 -23.61
N SER A 615 23.56 8.11 -22.88
CA SER A 615 24.56 9.18 -22.92
C SER A 615 25.48 9.14 -24.16
N GLY A 616 25.34 8.11 -25.01
CA GLY A 616 26.16 7.90 -26.20
C GLY A 616 27.58 7.41 -25.93
N ALA A 617 27.97 7.25 -24.66
CA ALA A 617 29.32 6.91 -24.19
C ALA A 617 29.64 5.40 -24.13
N LEU A 618 28.66 4.53 -24.37
CA LEU A 618 28.87 3.07 -24.42
C LEU A 618 29.81 2.70 -25.59
N THR A 619 30.90 2.01 -25.26
CA THR A 619 31.83 1.40 -26.22
C THR A 619 31.66 -0.11 -26.23
N GLU A 620 32.01 -0.75 -27.34
CA GLU A 620 31.96 -2.21 -27.50
C GLU A 620 32.75 -2.96 -26.40
N GLN A 621 33.94 -2.47 -26.05
CA GLN A 621 34.75 -3.02 -24.97
C GLN A 621 34.04 -2.90 -23.61
N GLN A 622 33.30 -1.81 -23.37
CA GLN A 622 32.56 -1.61 -22.13
C GLN A 622 31.28 -2.45 -22.08
N TYR A 623 30.59 -2.62 -23.21
CA TYR A 623 29.45 -3.54 -23.33
C TYR A 623 29.85 -4.96 -22.95
N ARG A 624 30.88 -5.51 -23.63
CA ARG A 624 31.38 -6.88 -23.38
C ARG A 624 31.78 -7.09 -21.92
N LYS A 625 32.52 -6.15 -21.31
CA LYS A 625 33.00 -6.27 -19.93
C LYS A 625 31.86 -6.28 -18.88
N ASP A 626 30.78 -5.55 -19.14
CA ASP A 626 29.64 -5.55 -18.21
C ASP A 626 28.71 -6.76 -18.47
N MET A 627 28.55 -7.20 -19.72
CA MET A 627 27.83 -8.43 -20.06
C MET A 627 28.52 -9.68 -19.50
N GLU A 628 29.85 -9.77 -19.56
CA GLU A 628 30.64 -10.81 -18.89
C GLU A 628 30.33 -10.87 -17.38
N GLY A 629 30.16 -9.70 -16.74
CA GLY A 629 29.72 -9.60 -15.35
C GLY A 629 28.30 -10.11 -15.11
N VAL A 630 27.37 -9.83 -16.02
CA VAL A 630 25.97 -10.32 -15.96
C VAL A 630 25.92 -11.84 -16.17
N GLU A 631 26.67 -12.39 -17.14
CA GLU A 631 26.83 -13.84 -17.31
C GLU A 631 27.41 -14.49 -16.06
N ASN A 632 28.39 -13.86 -15.40
CA ASN A 632 28.97 -14.38 -14.18
C ASN A 632 27.98 -14.36 -13.01
N CYS A 633 27.07 -13.38 -12.95
CA CYS A 633 25.92 -13.43 -12.03
C CYS A 633 24.98 -14.59 -12.37
N LEU A 634 24.66 -14.81 -13.65
CA LEU A 634 23.86 -15.96 -14.09
C LEU A 634 24.52 -17.29 -13.70
N LYS A 635 25.84 -17.44 -13.84
CA LYS A 635 26.61 -18.62 -13.40
C LYS A 635 26.48 -18.86 -11.89
N ILE A 636 26.53 -17.80 -11.06
CA ILE A 636 26.33 -17.89 -9.60
C ILE A 636 24.91 -18.37 -9.26
N VAL A 637 23.87 -17.74 -9.82
CA VAL A 637 22.47 -18.13 -9.57
C VAL A 637 22.19 -19.55 -10.09
N LYS A 638 22.80 -19.93 -11.22
CA LYS A 638 22.67 -21.27 -11.84
C LYS A 638 23.30 -22.39 -11.02
N MET A 639 24.32 -22.09 -10.22
CA MET A 639 24.88 -23.07 -9.28
C MET A 639 23.94 -23.27 -8.07
N ALA A 640 23.37 -22.19 -7.53
CA ALA A 640 22.41 -22.25 -6.43
C ALA A 640 21.05 -22.88 -6.82
N GLU A 641 20.65 -22.77 -8.09
CA GLU A 641 19.47 -23.44 -8.68
C GLU A 641 19.39 -24.92 -8.27
N LYS A 642 20.52 -25.64 -8.25
CA LYS A 642 20.62 -27.07 -7.90
C LYS A 642 20.02 -27.43 -6.53
N LYS A 643 20.00 -26.48 -5.58
CA LYS A 643 19.49 -26.68 -4.21
C LYS A 643 18.17 -25.95 -3.97
N SER A 644 17.77 -25.01 -4.83
CA SER A 644 16.70 -24.07 -4.54
C SER A 644 15.84 -23.71 -5.76
N LEU A 645 14.54 -24.03 -5.68
CA LEU A 645 13.54 -23.70 -6.70
C LEU A 645 13.39 -22.18 -6.91
N SER A 646 13.55 -21.39 -5.85
CA SER A 646 13.48 -19.92 -5.93
C SER A 646 14.64 -19.31 -6.72
N CYS A 647 15.82 -19.94 -6.67
CA CYS A 647 16.97 -19.55 -7.50
C CYS A 647 16.75 -19.88 -8.99
N GLY A 648 16.00 -20.94 -9.31
CA GLY A 648 15.58 -21.22 -10.69
C GLY A 648 14.64 -20.13 -11.25
N LYS A 649 13.64 -19.70 -10.47
CA LYS A 649 12.79 -18.53 -10.83
C LYS A 649 13.64 -17.27 -11.04
N LEU A 650 14.62 -17.04 -10.17
CA LEU A 650 15.52 -15.89 -10.23
C LEU A 650 16.43 -15.90 -11.47
N TRP A 651 16.89 -17.10 -11.89
CA TRP A 651 17.65 -17.30 -13.11
C TRP A 651 16.81 -16.97 -14.35
N ASP A 652 15.58 -17.49 -14.44
CA ASP A 652 14.67 -17.21 -15.58
C ASP A 652 14.43 -15.70 -15.76
N ILE A 653 14.20 -14.97 -14.66
CA ILE A 653 14.00 -13.51 -14.68
C ILE A 653 15.24 -12.79 -15.22
N LEU A 654 16.44 -13.16 -14.76
CA LEU A 654 17.70 -12.55 -15.20
C LEU A 654 18.02 -12.88 -16.67
N SER A 655 17.77 -14.11 -17.10
CA SER A 655 17.98 -14.54 -18.49
C SER A 655 17.06 -13.77 -19.45
N ASN A 656 15.79 -13.54 -19.09
CA ASN A 656 14.88 -12.72 -19.90
C ASN A 656 15.34 -11.25 -19.98
N LEU A 657 15.88 -10.68 -18.89
CA LEU A 657 16.47 -9.33 -18.89
C LEU A 657 17.75 -9.23 -19.75
N VAL A 658 18.53 -10.31 -19.88
CA VAL A 658 19.68 -10.40 -20.80
C VAL A 658 19.22 -10.41 -22.26
N VAL A 659 18.20 -11.21 -22.61
CA VAL A 659 17.64 -11.24 -23.97
C VAL A 659 17.15 -9.85 -24.38
N VAL A 660 16.43 -9.15 -23.50
CA VAL A 660 15.99 -7.76 -23.72
C VAL A 660 17.15 -6.81 -24.01
N ASN A 661 18.29 -6.96 -23.34
CA ASN A 661 19.48 -6.14 -23.59
C ASN A 661 20.08 -6.43 -24.98
N GLU A 662 20.28 -7.71 -25.32
CA GLU A 662 20.79 -8.10 -26.66
C GLU A 662 19.85 -7.65 -27.79
N THR A 663 18.52 -7.73 -27.63
CA THR A 663 17.57 -7.32 -28.68
C THR A 663 17.55 -5.82 -28.93
N TYR A 664 17.52 -4.97 -27.90
CA TYR A 664 17.24 -3.53 -28.07
C TYR A 664 18.47 -2.61 -27.86
N VAL A 665 19.51 -3.06 -27.15
CA VAL A 665 20.70 -2.22 -26.88
C VAL A 665 21.78 -2.43 -27.93
N ARG A 666 22.09 -3.68 -28.26
CA ARG A 666 23.22 -4.04 -29.12
C ARG A 666 23.13 -3.54 -30.58
N PRO A 667 21.99 -3.62 -31.31
CA PRO A 667 21.93 -3.14 -32.69
C PRO A 667 22.25 -1.63 -32.84
N ASN A 668 22.02 -0.85 -31.78
CA ASN A 668 22.34 0.58 -31.73
C ASN A 668 23.84 0.89 -31.54
N LEU A 669 24.66 -0.10 -31.17
CA LEU A 669 26.12 -0.01 -31.23
C LEU A 669 26.63 -0.32 -32.65
N GLU A 670 26.05 -1.34 -33.29
CA GLU A 670 26.43 -1.78 -34.63
C GLU A 670 26.07 -0.69 -35.67
N ASN A 671 24.86 -0.13 -35.62
CA ASN A 671 24.40 0.99 -36.46
C ASN A 671 25.22 2.30 -36.34
N LYS A 672 26.02 2.48 -35.27
CA LYS A 672 26.91 3.66 -35.16
C LYS A 672 28.11 3.58 -36.11
N ASN A 673 28.52 2.38 -36.52
CA ASN A 673 29.69 2.17 -37.37
C ASN A 673 29.37 2.23 -38.87
N GLU A 674 28.11 2.01 -39.28
CA GLU A 674 27.74 1.96 -40.71
C GLU A 674 27.56 3.33 -41.39
N LYS A 675 27.66 4.46 -40.66
CA LYS A 675 27.56 5.81 -41.23
C LYS A 675 28.81 6.26 -42.02
N GLN A 676 29.36 5.40 -42.88
CA GLN A 676 30.44 5.80 -43.78
C GLN A 676 30.62 5.01 -45.11
N ASP A 677 29.55 4.55 -45.79
CA ASP A 677 29.63 4.31 -47.24
C ASP A 677 28.27 4.48 -47.98
N PRO A 678 28.11 5.46 -48.90
CA PRO A 678 26.86 5.69 -49.63
C PRO A 678 26.67 4.78 -50.87
N ALA A 679 27.36 3.63 -50.95
CA ALA A 679 27.61 2.92 -52.21
C ALA A 679 27.09 1.47 -52.30
N ARG A 680 25.90 1.13 -51.78
CA ARG A 680 25.25 -0.15 -52.13
C ARG A 680 23.72 -0.13 -52.24
N THR A 681 23.23 -0.40 -53.44
CA THR A 681 21.80 -0.53 -53.79
C THR A 681 21.46 -1.97 -54.15
N ARG A 682 20.18 -2.35 -53.98
CA ARG A 682 19.49 -3.55 -54.52
C ARG A 682 19.96 -4.92 -54.01
N ASN A 683 19.01 -5.70 -53.49
CA ASN A 683 18.40 -6.82 -54.25
C ASN A 683 17.18 -7.42 -53.53
N SER A 684 16.58 -8.46 -54.15
CA SER A 684 15.55 -9.37 -53.62
C SER A 684 14.23 -8.75 -53.15
N GLN A 685 13.31 -8.60 -54.11
CA GLN A 685 11.92 -9.03 -53.89
C GLN A 685 11.90 -10.57 -53.94
N GLU A 686 11.05 -11.25 -53.15
CA GLU A 686 10.18 -12.33 -53.66
C GLU A 686 9.13 -12.84 -52.65
N SER A 687 7.96 -13.21 -53.20
CA SER A 687 6.94 -14.17 -52.73
C SER A 687 6.92 -14.67 -51.27
N SER A 688 5.75 -14.57 -50.61
CA SER A 688 4.87 -15.76 -50.41
C SER A 688 3.44 -15.47 -49.88
N LYS A 689 2.48 -15.67 -50.79
CA LYS A 689 1.08 -16.14 -50.63
C LYS A 689 0.42 -16.14 -49.24
N THR A 690 -0.58 -15.29 -49.07
CA THR A 690 -1.67 -15.46 -48.09
C THR A 690 -2.48 -16.73 -48.37
N THR A 691 -2.93 -17.44 -47.33
CA THR A 691 -3.99 -18.47 -47.43
C THR A 691 -4.91 -18.35 -46.22
N THR A 692 -6.22 -18.21 -46.45
CA THR A 692 -7.22 -18.00 -45.40
C THR A 692 -7.80 -19.31 -44.89
N VAL A 693 -7.74 -19.55 -43.57
CA VAL A 693 -8.52 -20.58 -42.88
C VAL A 693 -9.05 -20.01 -41.57
N SER A 694 -10.36 -20.12 -41.34
CA SER A 694 -11.01 -19.78 -40.07
C SER A 694 -11.52 -21.05 -39.39
N PRO A 695 -11.23 -21.28 -38.10
CA PRO A 695 -11.99 -22.20 -37.26
C PRO A 695 -13.28 -21.54 -36.72
N ALA A 696 -14.29 -22.35 -36.43
CA ALA A 696 -15.53 -21.92 -35.76
C ALA A 696 -15.44 -22.12 -34.23
N PRO A 697 -16.21 -21.37 -33.41
CA PRO A 697 -16.15 -21.47 -31.96
C PRO A 697 -16.80 -22.77 -31.43
N ILE A 698 -16.23 -23.31 -30.35
CA ILE A 698 -16.87 -24.35 -29.52
C ILE A 698 -17.36 -23.68 -28.23
N TYR A 699 -18.66 -23.73 -27.98
CA TYR A 699 -19.27 -23.25 -26.74
C TYR A 699 -19.35 -24.35 -25.69
N LEU A 700 -19.07 -24.00 -24.43
CA LEU A 700 -19.53 -24.71 -23.23
C LEU A 700 -20.12 -23.68 -22.25
N PRO A 701 -21.05 -24.08 -21.36
CA PRO A 701 -22.05 -23.15 -20.80
C PRO A 701 -21.55 -22.31 -19.62
N SER A 702 -21.98 -21.04 -19.59
CA SER A 702 -21.84 -20.11 -18.46
C SER A 702 -23.10 -20.09 -17.59
N PRO A 703 -22.95 -20.03 -16.25
CA PRO A 703 -24.02 -19.59 -15.35
C PRO A 703 -23.62 -18.37 -14.49
N PHE A 704 -24.40 -17.28 -14.66
CA PHE A 704 -24.66 -16.18 -13.73
C PHE A 704 -23.85 -14.86 -13.72
N THR A 705 -24.59 -13.85 -13.21
CA THR A 705 -24.43 -12.39 -13.29
C THR A 705 -25.25 -11.77 -12.11
N ARG A 706 -25.21 -10.50 -11.70
CA ARG A 706 -24.60 -9.23 -12.16
C ARG A 706 -24.50 -8.25 -10.97
N PRO A 707 -23.55 -7.28 -10.89
CA PRO A 707 -23.37 -6.44 -9.70
C PRO A 707 -23.95 -5.03 -9.89
N ALA A 708 -25.02 -4.70 -9.16
CA ALA A 708 -25.43 -3.30 -9.02
C ALA A 708 -24.45 -2.58 -8.08
N VAL A 709 -23.57 -1.73 -8.63
CA VAL A 709 -22.63 -0.93 -7.84
C VAL A 709 -23.39 0.18 -7.11
N PRO A 710 -23.24 0.34 -5.77
CA PRO A 710 -23.96 1.38 -5.05
C PRO A 710 -23.40 2.77 -5.35
N LEU A 711 -24.06 3.47 -6.27
CA LEU A 711 -24.05 4.93 -6.30
C LEU A 711 -24.58 5.45 -4.97
N ALA A 712 -23.82 6.30 -4.30
CA ALA A 712 -24.23 6.93 -3.03
C ALA A 712 -25.24 8.05 -3.33
N ALA A 713 -26.46 7.65 -3.66
CA ALA A 713 -27.58 8.51 -3.97
C ALA A 713 -28.39 8.89 -2.72
N ASP A 714 -28.93 10.10 -2.71
CA ASP A 714 -30.03 10.48 -1.82
C ASP A 714 -31.32 9.71 -2.21
N PRO A 715 -32.06 9.11 -1.26
CA PRO A 715 -33.20 8.25 -1.58
C PRO A 715 -34.45 8.99 -2.09
N ASP A 716 -34.59 10.28 -1.80
CA ASP A 716 -35.76 11.07 -2.21
C ASP A 716 -35.61 11.62 -3.65
N THR A 717 -34.37 11.86 -4.08
CA THR A 717 -34.06 12.45 -5.40
C THR A 717 -33.37 11.49 -6.37
N GLY A 718 -32.64 10.51 -5.85
CA GLY A 718 -31.70 9.68 -6.61
C GLY A 718 -30.34 10.34 -6.89
N LEU A 719 -30.10 11.60 -6.53
CA LEU A 719 -28.87 12.30 -6.93
C LEU A 719 -27.68 11.98 -6.00
N PRO A 720 -26.43 11.99 -6.50
CA PRO A 720 -25.25 11.72 -5.68
C PRO A 720 -25.16 12.65 -4.46
N LEU A 721 -24.90 12.09 -3.27
CA LEU A 721 -24.79 12.87 -2.03
C LEU A 721 -23.73 13.99 -2.10
N ALA A 722 -22.66 13.76 -2.87
CA ALA A 722 -21.62 14.77 -3.11
C ALA A 722 -22.12 16.00 -3.89
N GLU A 723 -23.17 15.86 -4.69
CA GLU A 723 -23.77 16.91 -5.52
C GLU A 723 -24.83 17.70 -4.73
N LEU A 724 -25.62 17.01 -3.88
CA LEU A 724 -26.67 17.64 -3.07
C LEU A 724 -26.22 18.26 -1.75
N TYR A 725 -25.14 17.76 -1.13
CA TYR A 725 -24.76 18.13 0.24
C TYR A 725 -23.38 18.82 0.37
N SER A 726 -22.54 18.82 -0.66
CA SER A 726 -21.31 19.62 -0.65
C SER A 726 -21.62 21.12 -0.80
N ALA A 727 -20.85 21.96 -0.13
CA ALA A 727 -20.99 23.41 -0.26
C ALA A 727 -20.73 23.87 -1.71
N PRO A 728 -21.53 24.80 -2.26
CA PRO A 728 -21.30 25.36 -3.59
C PRO A 728 -19.89 25.93 -3.83
N ASP A 729 -19.27 26.51 -2.81
CA ASP A 729 -17.92 27.07 -2.88
C ASP A 729 -16.78 26.01 -2.89
N HIS A 730 -17.13 24.71 -2.89
CA HIS A 730 -16.21 23.57 -3.03
C HIS A 730 -16.48 22.72 -4.29
N PRO A 731 -16.38 23.26 -5.52
CA PRO A 731 -16.52 22.47 -6.74
C PRO A 731 -15.46 21.37 -6.84
N GLU A 732 -14.30 21.54 -6.20
CA GLU A 732 -13.23 20.53 -6.22
C GLU A 732 -13.62 19.19 -5.55
N VAL A 733 -14.59 19.22 -4.64
CA VAL A 733 -15.14 18.03 -3.97
C VAL A 733 -16.18 17.33 -4.85
N LYS A 734 -16.88 18.08 -5.71
CA LYS A 734 -17.93 17.56 -6.61
C LYS A 734 -17.38 16.76 -7.78
N ASN A 735 -16.11 16.97 -8.17
CA ASN A 735 -15.39 16.25 -9.23
C ASN A 735 -15.48 14.70 -9.19
N CYS A 736 -15.91 14.09 -8.08
CA CYS A 736 -16.21 12.66 -8.03
C CYS A 736 -17.42 12.26 -8.91
N THR A 737 -18.32 13.18 -9.24
CA THR A 737 -19.50 12.91 -10.09
C THR A 737 -19.12 12.36 -11.46
N HIS A 738 -17.98 12.75 -12.04
CA HIS A 738 -17.48 12.15 -13.29
C HIS A 738 -17.31 10.63 -13.22
N LYS A 739 -16.92 10.09 -12.05
CA LYS A 739 -16.81 8.63 -11.84
C LYS A 739 -18.14 7.96 -11.45
N PHE A 740 -19.13 8.74 -11.02
CA PHE A 740 -20.51 8.29 -10.89
C PHE A 740 -21.21 8.24 -12.24
N ASP A 741 -20.98 9.23 -13.11
CA ASP A 741 -21.48 9.28 -14.49
C ASP A 741 -20.91 8.13 -15.35
N GLU A 742 -19.62 7.83 -15.20
CA GLU A 742 -18.95 6.70 -15.86
C GLU A 742 -19.59 5.36 -15.45
N ALA A 743 -19.89 5.18 -14.17
CA ALA A 743 -20.58 4.00 -13.66
C ALA A 743 -22.08 3.95 -14.05
N GLY A 744 -22.76 5.10 -14.11
CA GLY A 744 -24.17 5.19 -14.52
C GLY A 744 -24.39 5.00 -16.03
N ALA A 745 -23.38 5.30 -16.85
CA ALA A 745 -23.38 5.06 -18.29
C ALA A 745 -23.11 3.60 -18.67
N ASP A 746 -22.63 2.77 -17.73
CA ASP A 746 -22.44 1.35 -17.95
C ASP A 746 -23.81 0.65 -18.11
N PRO A 747 -24.08 -0.06 -19.23
CA PRO A 747 -25.41 -0.60 -19.52
C PRO A 747 -25.80 -1.80 -18.63
N ARG A 748 -24.97 -2.13 -17.64
CA ARG A 748 -25.15 -3.24 -16.69
C ARG A 748 -25.46 -2.72 -15.28
N VAL A 749 -25.31 -1.41 -15.07
CA VAL A 749 -25.94 -0.63 -13.99
C VAL A 749 -27.31 -0.14 -14.47
N ARG A 750 -28.30 -0.10 -13.57
CA ARG A 750 -29.63 0.51 -13.84
C ARG A 750 -29.93 1.53 -12.74
N PHE A 751 -30.35 2.73 -13.14
CA PHE A 751 -30.71 3.82 -12.22
C PHE A 751 -32.22 4.06 -12.22
N PHE A 752 -32.79 4.20 -11.02
CA PHE A 752 -34.20 4.48 -10.78
C PHE A 752 -34.32 5.55 -9.69
N GLY A 753 -34.16 6.82 -10.07
CA GLY A 753 -34.37 7.98 -9.20
C GLY A 753 -35.85 8.25 -8.94
N ASN A 754 -36.15 9.03 -7.90
CA ASN A 754 -37.51 9.26 -7.40
C ASN A 754 -38.23 7.98 -6.91
N VAL A 755 -37.48 7.07 -6.29
CA VAL A 755 -37.97 5.80 -5.70
C VAL A 755 -37.45 5.68 -4.26
N ASN A 756 -38.36 5.82 -3.30
CA ASN A 756 -38.06 5.72 -1.86
C ASN A 756 -38.17 4.26 -1.38
N LEU A 757 -37.24 3.84 -0.53
CA LEU A 757 -37.03 2.43 -0.15
C LEU A 757 -37.55 2.12 1.26
N GLY A 758 -38.45 1.14 1.37
CA GLY A 758 -38.88 0.56 2.64
C GLY A 758 -40.32 0.90 3.03
N GLU A 759 -40.58 0.94 4.35
CA GLU A 759 -41.91 1.20 4.93
C GLU A 759 -42.08 2.66 5.40
N SER A 760 -40.98 3.40 5.55
CA SER A 760 -40.97 4.84 5.85
C SER A 760 -41.54 5.63 4.68
N LEU A 761 -42.63 6.38 4.88
CA LEU A 761 -43.16 7.31 3.88
C LEU A 761 -42.09 8.36 3.53
N SER A 762 -41.88 8.61 2.24
CA SER A 762 -41.00 9.70 1.81
C SER A 762 -41.58 11.06 2.22
N PRO A 763 -40.74 12.05 2.62
CA PRO A 763 -41.14 13.45 2.71
C PRO A 763 -41.48 14.07 1.34
N VAL A 764 -41.11 13.40 0.24
CA VAL A 764 -41.35 13.83 -1.14
C VAL A 764 -42.59 13.13 -1.69
N GLU A 765 -43.73 13.85 -1.73
CA GLU A 765 -45.06 13.32 -2.07
C GLU A 765 -45.18 12.62 -3.44
N HIS A 766 -44.22 12.83 -4.34
CA HIS A 766 -44.19 12.26 -5.69
C HIS A 766 -43.17 11.12 -5.88
N ALA A 767 -42.43 10.73 -4.83
CA ALA A 767 -41.54 9.59 -4.87
C ALA A 767 -42.32 8.27 -4.79
N ILE A 768 -41.91 7.27 -5.55
CA ILE A 768 -42.57 5.96 -5.54
C ILE A 768 -42.09 5.16 -4.33
N GLN A 769 -43.04 4.71 -3.50
CA GLN A 769 -42.74 3.86 -2.36
C GLN A 769 -42.48 2.41 -2.81
N LEU A 770 -41.28 1.90 -2.55
CA LEU A 770 -40.84 0.55 -2.89
C LEU A 770 -40.55 -0.28 -1.61
N PRO A 771 -41.43 -1.20 -1.21
CA PRO A 771 -41.25 -2.00 0.01
C PRO A 771 -40.10 -3.01 -0.13
N LEU A 772 -39.43 -3.32 1.00
CA LEU A 772 -38.28 -4.23 1.01
C LEU A 772 -38.62 -5.64 0.51
N SER A 773 -39.86 -6.12 0.70
CA SER A 773 -40.31 -7.41 0.17
C SER A 773 -40.16 -7.53 -1.34
N SER A 774 -40.46 -6.45 -2.08
CA SER A 774 -40.37 -6.44 -3.54
C SER A 774 -38.90 -6.50 -3.98
N ILE A 775 -38.01 -5.75 -3.32
CA ILE A 775 -36.55 -5.86 -3.50
C ILE A 775 -36.06 -7.29 -3.19
N PHE A 776 -36.41 -7.84 -2.02
CA PHE A 776 -35.91 -9.14 -1.55
C PHE A 776 -36.36 -10.30 -2.45
N SER A 777 -37.50 -10.16 -3.14
CA SER A 777 -37.97 -11.13 -4.15
C SER A 777 -37.21 -11.08 -5.48
N LYS A 778 -36.64 -9.91 -5.85
CA LYS A 778 -36.03 -9.64 -7.17
C LYS A 778 -34.50 -9.60 -7.18
N TYR A 779 -33.83 -9.55 -6.02
CA TYR A 779 -32.37 -9.44 -5.95
C TYR A 779 -31.74 -10.49 -5.01
N SER A 780 -30.59 -11.05 -5.41
CA SER A 780 -29.85 -12.07 -4.65
C SER A 780 -28.88 -11.50 -3.61
N HIS A 781 -28.57 -10.20 -3.72
CA HIS A 781 -27.73 -9.43 -2.81
C HIS A 781 -28.28 -8.00 -2.70
N VAL A 782 -28.22 -7.39 -1.52
CA VAL A 782 -28.70 -6.02 -1.26
C VAL A 782 -27.68 -5.24 -0.44
N VAL A 783 -27.38 -4.00 -0.86
CA VAL A 783 -26.46 -3.09 -0.15
C VAL A 783 -27.18 -1.79 0.17
N PHE A 784 -27.44 -1.53 1.45
CA PHE A 784 -27.99 -0.26 1.91
C PHE A 784 -26.92 0.84 1.90
N ALA A 785 -27.04 1.79 0.98
CA ALA A 785 -26.16 2.96 0.85
C ALA A 785 -26.86 4.28 1.23
N THR A 786 -28.01 4.22 1.91
CA THR A 786 -28.96 5.33 2.20
C THR A 786 -28.45 6.45 3.11
N GLY A 787 -27.17 6.42 3.51
CA GLY A 787 -26.54 7.51 4.26
C GLY A 787 -27.10 7.74 5.67
N CYS A 788 -27.33 9.02 5.99
CA CYS A 788 -27.90 9.51 7.25
C CYS A 788 -28.63 10.82 6.96
N THR A 789 -29.92 10.75 6.62
CA THR A 789 -30.71 11.86 6.05
C THR A 789 -31.27 12.83 7.08
N LEU A 790 -31.33 12.49 8.38
CA LEU A 790 -31.98 13.32 9.40
C LEU A 790 -31.00 14.04 10.36
N PRO A 791 -31.28 15.28 10.76
CA PRO A 791 -30.42 16.06 11.66
C PRO A 791 -30.63 15.68 13.12
N LYS A 792 -29.53 15.54 13.88
CA LYS A 792 -29.59 15.33 15.33
C LYS A 792 -30.09 16.60 16.04
N LEU A 793 -31.32 16.55 16.54
CA LEU A 793 -31.96 17.63 17.30
C LEU A 793 -31.39 17.73 18.73
N HIS A 794 -31.62 18.87 19.38
CA HIS A 794 -31.22 19.15 20.76
C HIS A 794 -32.45 19.47 21.59
N SER A 795 -32.59 18.89 22.78
CA SER A 795 -33.80 19.04 23.63
C SER A 795 -34.13 20.51 23.93
N GLU A 796 -33.12 21.29 24.32
CA GLU A 796 -33.30 22.71 24.66
C GLU A 796 -33.36 23.66 23.44
N LEU A 797 -33.22 23.12 22.22
CA LEU A 797 -33.27 23.87 20.96
C LEU A 797 -34.11 23.10 19.91
N PRO A 798 -35.43 22.94 20.14
CA PRO A 798 -36.31 22.33 19.16
C PRO A 798 -36.45 23.21 17.89
N PRO A 799 -36.73 22.62 16.72
CA PRO A 799 -37.01 23.36 15.50
C PRO A 799 -38.13 24.40 15.69
N SER A 800 -37.87 25.64 15.28
CA SER A 800 -38.77 26.79 15.40
C SER A 800 -38.37 27.92 14.44
N ALA A 801 -39.17 28.98 14.34
CA ALA A 801 -38.87 30.13 13.47
C ALA A 801 -37.52 30.81 13.73
N ASN A 802 -36.95 30.63 14.93
CA ASN A 802 -35.65 31.19 15.33
C ASN A 802 -34.60 30.10 15.64
N CYS A 803 -34.88 28.82 15.39
CA CYS A 803 -33.92 27.73 15.54
C CYS A 803 -34.13 26.64 14.47
N VAL A 804 -33.17 26.46 13.57
CA VAL A 804 -33.26 25.49 12.46
C VAL A 804 -32.09 24.51 12.45
N PRO A 805 -32.25 23.27 11.98
CA PRO A 805 -31.12 22.42 11.65
C PRO A 805 -30.23 23.05 10.57
N ALA A 806 -28.91 22.85 10.66
CA ALA A 806 -27.98 23.24 9.60
C ALA A 806 -28.38 22.64 8.24
N LEU A 807 -28.89 21.40 8.26
CA LEU A 807 -29.39 20.68 7.09
C LEU A 807 -30.45 21.47 6.30
N SER A 808 -31.35 22.18 6.99
CA SER A 808 -32.40 22.98 6.36
C SER A 808 -31.84 24.18 5.59
N LEU A 809 -30.69 24.72 6.01
CA LEU A 809 -29.96 25.75 5.25
C LEU A 809 -29.17 25.13 4.11
N VAL A 810 -28.54 23.96 4.29
CA VAL A 810 -27.86 23.21 3.21
C VAL A 810 -28.85 22.94 2.08
N HIS A 811 -29.97 22.25 2.37
CA HIS A 811 -31.03 21.95 1.41
C HIS A 811 -31.50 23.19 0.65
N TRP A 812 -31.70 24.31 1.35
CA TRP A 812 -32.08 25.57 0.73
C TRP A 812 -31.01 26.10 -0.24
N TYR A 813 -29.74 26.18 0.16
CA TYR A 813 -28.71 26.72 -0.72
C TYR A 813 -28.25 25.75 -1.84
N THR A 814 -28.58 24.46 -1.74
CA THR A 814 -28.33 23.45 -2.79
C THR A 814 -29.54 23.10 -3.65
N GLN A 815 -30.71 23.72 -3.41
CA GLN A 815 -31.99 23.46 -4.07
C GLN A 815 -32.50 22.01 -3.97
N HIS A 816 -32.21 21.34 -2.86
CA HIS A 816 -32.75 20.01 -2.54
C HIS A 816 -34.30 20.06 -2.43
N PRO A 817 -35.06 19.05 -2.91
CA PRO A 817 -36.54 19.06 -2.81
C PRO A 817 -37.07 19.14 -1.38
N ASN A 818 -36.44 18.45 -0.42
CA ASN A 818 -36.63 18.64 1.03
C ASN A 818 -36.14 20.01 1.59
N ALA A 819 -36.05 21.06 0.78
CA ALA A 819 -35.77 22.42 1.24
C ALA A 819 -36.99 23.03 1.96
N PRO A 820 -36.78 23.96 2.91
CA PRO A 820 -37.88 24.75 3.47
C PRO A 820 -38.64 25.51 2.35
N PRO A 821 -39.98 25.49 2.33
CA PRO A 821 -40.79 26.10 1.27
C PRO A 821 -40.76 27.64 1.26
N ALA A 822 -40.11 28.25 2.26
CA ALA A 822 -39.79 29.67 2.30
C ALA A 822 -38.29 29.85 2.59
N PRO A 823 -37.59 30.77 1.90
CA PRO A 823 -36.18 31.03 2.16
C PRO A 823 -35.98 31.63 3.56
N PRO A 824 -34.79 31.44 4.19
CA PRO A 824 -34.48 32.08 5.46
C PRO A 824 -34.52 33.61 5.32
N PRO A 825 -35.10 34.35 6.28
CA PRO A 825 -35.33 35.79 6.18
C PRO A 825 -34.05 36.59 6.50
N LEU A 826 -32.97 36.35 5.74
CA LEU A 826 -31.64 36.91 5.98
C LEU A 826 -31.61 38.45 5.94
N ASP A 827 -32.61 39.10 5.35
CA ASP A 827 -32.82 40.55 5.38
C ASP A 827 -33.09 41.09 6.80
N LYS A 828 -33.51 40.23 7.74
CA LYS A 828 -33.92 40.58 9.11
C LYS A 828 -32.97 40.06 10.20
N LEU A 829 -31.88 39.38 9.82
CA LEU A 829 -30.94 38.75 10.77
C LEU A 829 -29.62 39.51 10.79
N SER A 830 -29.23 40.07 11.94
CA SER A 830 -27.91 40.69 12.11
C SER A 830 -26.89 39.72 12.72
N HIS A 831 -27.35 38.77 13.55
CA HIS A 831 -26.51 37.78 14.24
C HIS A 831 -27.10 36.36 14.09
N VAL A 832 -26.27 35.40 13.65
CA VAL A 832 -26.62 33.97 13.55
C VAL A 832 -25.71 33.14 14.46
N SER A 833 -26.28 32.29 15.31
CA SER A 833 -25.52 31.41 16.23
C SER A 833 -25.55 29.96 15.75
N ILE A 834 -24.40 29.42 15.35
CA ILE A 834 -24.27 28.03 14.90
C ILE A 834 -23.80 27.15 16.07
N ILE A 835 -24.51 26.08 16.40
CA ILE A 835 -24.15 25.14 17.47
C ILE A 835 -23.42 23.94 16.87
N GLY A 836 -22.11 23.82 17.11
CA GLY A 836 -21.25 22.76 16.59
C GLY A 836 -19.95 23.31 15.99
N ASN A 837 -18.89 22.49 15.98
CA ASN A 837 -17.59 22.82 15.38
C ASN A 837 -17.17 21.76 14.35
N GLY A 838 -18.05 21.41 13.41
CA GLY A 838 -17.75 20.56 12.26
C GLY A 838 -17.52 21.37 10.98
N ASN A 839 -17.16 20.70 9.88
CA ASN A 839 -17.05 21.35 8.56
C ASN A 839 -18.35 22.08 8.19
N VAL A 840 -19.50 21.40 8.29
CA VAL A 840 -20.85 21.97 8.00
C VAL A 840 -21.13 23.26 8.78
N SER A 841 -20.56 23.40 9.98
CA SER A 841 -20.69 24.60 10.80
C SER A 841 -19.90 25.78 10.23
N LEU A 842 -18.77 25.51 9.57
CA LEU A 842 -17.97 26.48 8.82
C LEU A 842 -18.56 26.74 7.42
N ASP A 843 -19.10 25.72 6.75
CA ASP A 843 -19.70 25.84 5.41
C ASP A 843 -20.91 26.79 5.42
N VAL A 844 -21.82 26.62 6.38
CA VAL A 844 -22.94 27.55 6.61
C VAL A 844 -22.43 28.96 6.95
N ALA A 845 -21.32 29.07 7.70
CA ALA A 845 -20.72 30.38 8.00
C ALA A 845 -20.12 31.04 6.75
N ARG A 846 -19.37 30.32 5.91
CA ARG A 846 -18.85 30.84 4.63
C ARG A 846 -19.98 31.30 3.71
N MET A 847 -21.08 30.54 3.61
CA MET A 847 -22.23 30.91 2.77
C MET A 847 -22.91 32.23 3.22
N LEU A 848 -23.01 32.47 4.53
CA LEU A 848 -23.57 33.72 5.08
C LEU A 848 -22.58 34.91 5.04
N LEU A 849 -21.27 34.63 5.20
CA LEU A 849 -20.24 35.65 5.32
C LEU A 849 -19.65 36.11 3.99
N THR A 850 -19.60 35.25 2.97
CA THR A 850 -18.99 35.58 1.67
C THR A 850 -19.83 36.58 0.87
N GLY A 851 -19.20 37.33 -0.04
CA GLY A 851 -19.86 38.26 -0.96
C GLY A 851 -20.53 37.53 -2.14
N VAL A 852 -21.66 38.04 -2.62
CA VAL A 852 -22.40 37.44 -3.76
C VAL A 852 -21.65 37.56 -5.08
N ASP A 853 -20.71 38.49 -5.19
CA ASP A 853 -19.78 38.62 -6.31
C ASP A 853 -18.75 37.48 -6.37
N VAL A 854 -18.43 36.86 -5.22
CA VAL A 854 -17.61 35.66 -5.12
C VAL A 854 -18.47 34.41 -5.30
N LEU A 855 -19.59 34.31 -4.58
CA LEU A 855 -20.48 33.14 -4.61
C LEU A 855 -21.16 32.96 -5.98
N GLY A 856 -21.48 34.03 -6.69
CA GLY A 856 -22.16 34.01 -8.00
C GLY A 856 -21.34 33.44 -9.16
N LYS A 857 -20.11 32.96 -8.90
CA LYS A 857 -19.26 32.22 -9.86
C LYS A 857 -19.41 30.70 -9.74
N TYR A 858 -20.02 30.23 -8.66
CA TYR A 858 -20.25 28.83 -8.32
C TYR A 858 -21.71 28.44 -8.63
N ASP A 859 -22.07 27.18 -8.39
CA ASP A 859 -23.42 26.64 -8.59
C ASP A 859 -24.45 27.02 -7.49
N VAL A 860 -24.18 28.09 -6.71
CA VAL A 860 -25.18 28.69 -5.80
C VAL A 860 -26.36 29.19 -6.65
N PRO A 861 -27.58 28.67 -6.52
CA PRO A 861 -28.65 29.02 -7.44
C PRO A 861 -29.06 30.50 -7.36
N GLN A 862 -29.57 31.07 -8.45
CA GLN A 862 -29.91 32.49 -8.51
C GLN A 862 -30.93 32.93 -7.43
N PRO A 863 -32.01 32.16 -7.12
CA PRO A 863 -32.92 32.52 -6.03
C PRO A 863 -32.26 32.56 -4.64
N VAL A 864 -31.15 31.83 -4.46
CA VAL A 864 -30.34 31.82 -3.22
C VAL A 864 -29.43 33.05 -3.19
N LEU A 865 -28.76 33.35 -4.31
CA LEU A 865 -27.96 34.57 -4.48
C LEU A 865 -28.80 35.84 -4.26
N ASP A 866 -30.03 35.89 -4.75
CA ASP A 866 -30.96 37.02 -4.58
C ASP A 866 -31.33 37.29 -3.11
N VAL A 867 -31.37 36.24 -2.28
CA VAL A 867 -31.61 36.36 -0.83
C VAL A 867 -30.31 36.73 -0.10
N LEU A 868 -29.18 36.13 -0.46
CA LEU A 868 -27.86 36.47 0.10
C LEU A 868 -27.47 37.93 -0.21
N ALA A 869 -27.83 38.45 -1.38
CA ALA A 869 -27.62 39.85 -1.77
C ALA A 869 -28.41 40.85 -0.91
N ARG A 870 -29.48 40.40 -0.25
CA ARG A 870 -30.29 41.19 0.70
C ARG A 870 -29.93 40.90 2.17
N SER A 871 -28.98 40.01 2.43
CA SER A 871 -28.59 39.60 3.79
C SER A 871 -28.07 40.77 4.62
N THR A 872 -28.61 40.95 5.83
CA THR A 872 -28.13 41.95 6.80
C THR A 872 -27.20 41.35 7.87
N VAL A 873 -26.79 40.09 7.71
CA VAL A 873 -25.95 39.34 8.65
C VAL A 873 -24.55 39.96 8.75
N LYS A 874 -24.19 40.39 9.95
CA LYS A 874 -22.89 41.01 10.30
C LYS A 874 -22.03 40.11 11.18
N HIS A 875 -22.64 39.18 11.92
CA HIS A 875 -21.93 38.29 12.81
C HIS A 875 -22.44 36.85 12.73
N VAL A 876 -21.51 35.89 12.75
CA VAL A 876 -21.80 34.45 12.87
C VAL A 876 -20.96 33.86 14.01
N SER A 877 -21.61 33.42 15.10
CA SER A 877 -20.93 32.85 16.27
C SER A 877 -21.01 31.32 16.28
N ILE A 878 -19.86 30.64 16.32
CA ILE A 878 -19.77 29.18 16.17
C ILE A 878 -19.45 28.52 17.53
N ILE A 879 -20.49 27.98 18.17
CA ILE A 879 -20.53 27.66 19.60
C ILE A 879 -20.23 26.17 19.84
N GLY A 880 -19.30 25.89 20.75
CA GLY A 880 -18.72 24.56 20.95
C GLY A 880 -18.73 24.06 22.39
N ARG A 881 -19.38 22.92 22.66
CA ARG A 881 -19.45 22.33 24.01
C ARG A 881 -18.13 21.77 24.59
N ARG A 882 -17.05 21.79 23.81
CA ARG A 882 -15.69 21.32 24.17
C ARG A 882 -14.65 22.36 23.72
N GLY A 883 -13.37 22.06 23.85
CA GLY A 883 -12.26 22.94 23.47
C GLY A 883 -11.84 22.85 22.01
N PRO A 884 -10.86 23.69 21.59
CA PRO A 884 -10.29 23.65 20.25
C PRO A 884 -9.53 22.36 19.93
N LEU A 885 -9.09 21.62 20.95
CA LEU A 885 -8.42 20.32 20.82
C LEU A 885 -9.37 19.17 20.42
N GLU A 886 -10.68 19.32 20.66
CA GLU A 886 -11.72 18.33 20.32
C GLU A 886 -12.72 18.84 19.26
N ALA A 887 -12.36 19.90 18.53
CA ALA A 887 -13.09 20.40 17.37
C ALA A 887 -13.02 19.40 16.19
N ALA A 888 -14.09 19.33 15.39
CA ALA A 888 -14.24 18.33 14.32
C ALA A 888 -14.03 18.90 12.91
N PHE A 889 -13.86 20.21 12.76
CA PHE A 889 -13.51 20.84 11.48
C PHE A 889 -12.10 20.44 11.02
N THR A 890 -11.88 20.42 9.71
CA THR A 890 -10.54 20.20 9.14
C THR A 890 -9.74 21.50 9.01
N MET A 891 -8.44 21.36 8.76
CA MET A 891 -7.51 22.47 8.56
C MET A 891 -7.70 23.20 7.21
N LYS A 892 -8.39 22.59 6.23
CA LYS A 892 -8.80 23.26 4.99
C LYS A 892 -9.89 24.28 5.32
N GLU A 893 -11.00 23.81 5.88
CA GLU A 893 -12.16 24.64 6.19
C GLU A 893 -11.86 25.78 7.17
N LEU A 894 -11.08 25.51 8.23
CA LEU A 894 -10.66 26.56 9.16
C LEU A 894 -9.76 27.60 8.47
N ARG A 895 -8.90 27.19 7.52
CA ARG A 895 -8.03 28.11 6.77
C ARG A 895 -8.83 28.98 5.81
N GLU A 896 -9.87 28.45 5.19
CA GLU A 896 -10.77 29.21 4.31
C GLU A 896 -11.53 30.27 5.11
N MET A 897 -12.15 29.91 6.23
CA MET A 897 -12.77 30.85 7.19
C MET A 897 -11.81 31.96 7.65
N ILE A 898 -10.55 31.63 7.93
CA ILE A 898 -9.50 32.58 8.32
C ILE A 898 -9.05 33.51 7.18
N ASN A 899 -9.25 33.13 5.91
CA ASN A 899 -8.87 33.93 4.75
C ASN A 899 -10.04 34.64 4.05
N LEU A 900 -11.27 34.56 4.58
CA LEU A 900 -12.45 35.24 4.05
C LEU A 900 -12.17 36.74 3.81
N PRO A 901 -12.41 37.27 2.59
CA PRO A 901 -11.96 38.62 2.24
C PRO A 901 -12.73 39.73 2.96
N GLU A 902 -14.02 39.55 3.24
CA GLU A 902 -14.90 40.57 3.84
C GLU A 902 -15.19 40.36 5.33
N ALA A 903 -14.59 39.36 5.96
CA ALA A 903 -14.83 39.01 7.36
C ALA A 903 -13.52 38.95 8.18
N SER A 904 -13.64 39.17 9.49
CA SER A 904 -12.57 38.96 10.46
C SER A 904 -13.05 38.12 11.64
N MET A 905 -12.14 37.35 12.21
CA MET A 905 -12.38 36.49 13.36
C MET A 905 -12.27 37.32 14.64
N VAL A 906 -13.21 37.14 15.58
CA VAL A 906 -13.10 37.65 16.95
C VAL A 906 -11.89 36.98 17.62
N PRO A 907 -10.94 37.74 18.20
CA PRO A 907 -9.78 37.16 18.87
C PRO A 907 -10.20 36.24 20.03
N LEU A 908 -9.59 35.06 20.10
CA LEU A 908 -9.79 34.12 21.21
C LEU A 908 -8.89 34.50 22.39
N ASP A 909 -9.32 34.14 23.60
CA ASP A 909 -8.44 34.20 24.77
C ASP A 909 -7.26 33.25 24.58
N SER A 910 -6.06 33.77 24.83
CA SER A 910 -4.82 32.98 24.88
C SER A 910 -4.89 31.78 25.83
N HIS A 911 -5.67 31.86 26.92
CA HIS A 911 -5.80 30.77 27.88
C HIS A 911 -6.51 29.54 27.30
N ILE A 912 -7.55 29.71 26.48
CA ILE A 912 -8.27 28.58 25.88
C ILE A 912 -7.51 27.92 24.71
N LEU A 913 -6.39 28.51 24.28
CA LEU A 913 -5.48 27.96 23.28
C LEU A 913 -4.26 27.24 23.89
N GLN A 914 -4.11 27.26 25.22
CA GLN A 914 -3.06 26.51 25.91
C GLN A 914 -3.51 25.06 26.13
N PRO A 915 -2.69 24.05 25.75
CA PRO A 915 -3.01 22.65 26.06
C PRO A 915 -2.83 22.37 27.57
N PRO A 916 -3.59 21.42 28.13
CA PRO A 916 -3.37 20.95 29.50
C PRO A 916 -1.93 20.46 29.74
N GLU A 917 -1.39 20.70 30.93
CA GLU A 917 -0.03 20.28 31.29
C GLU A 917 0.15 18.76 31.11
N GLY A 918 1.28 18.39 30.49
CA GLY A 918 1.60 16.99 30.19
C GLY A 918 0.90 16.36 28.97
N LEU A 919 -0.06 17.05 28.32
CA LEU A 919 -0.77 16.49 27.18
C LEU A 919 0.06 16.54 25.88
N ALA A 920 0.42 15.38 25.35
CA ALA A 920 1.11 15.26 24.05
C ALA A 920 0.13 15.50 22.87
N LEU A 921 0.28 16.61 22.16
CA LEU A 921 -0.58 16.98 21.03
C LEU A 921 -0.22 16.27 19.71
N THR A 922 -1.23 15.95 18.91
CA THR A 922 -1.05 15.47 17.52
C THR A 922 -0.61 16.59 16.56
N ARG A 923 0.04 16.25 15.44
CA ARG A 923 0.42 17.22 14.37
C ARG A 923 -0.78 18.04 13.87
N GLN A 924 -1.99 17.46 13.89
CA GLN A 924 -3.22 18.16 13.51
C GLN A 924 -3.62 19.20 14.56
N GLN A 925 -3.74 18.80 15.84
CA GLN A 925 -4.10 19.69 16.94
C GLN A 925 -3.10 20.85 17.09
N THR A 926 -1.80 20.58 17.03
CA THR A 926 -0.75 21.62 17.10
C THR A 926 -0.91 22.65 15.98
N ARG A 927 -1.15 22.21 14.74
CA ARG A 927 -1.37 23.13 13.59
C ARG A 927 -2.71 23.88 13.69
N VAL A 928 -3.76 23.28 14.27
CA VAL A 928 -5.04 23.96 14.52
C VAL A 928 -4.87 25.05 15.56
N LEU A 929 -4.23 24.77 16.70
CA LEU A 929 -3.94 25.79 17.72
C LEU A 929 -3.07 26.93 17.17
N GLN A 930 -2.01 26.62 16.41
CA GLN A 930 -1.16 27.62 15.76
C GLN A 930 -1.95 28.53 14.78
N LEU A 931 -2.90 27.95 14.05
CA LEU A 931 -3.74 28.67 13.10
C LEU A 931 -4.77 29.55 13.81
N LEU A 932 -5.40 29.05 14.89
CA LEU A 932 -6.30 29.84 15.75
C LEU A 932 -5.56 30.97 16.47
N SER A 933 -4.35 30.73 17.00
CA SER A 933 -3.55 31.76 17.67
C SER A 933 -3.04 32.87 16.73
N LYS A 934 -3.04 32.61 15.42
CA LYS A 934 -2.70 33.63 14.41
C LYS A 934 -3.90 34.52 14.06
N GLY A 935 -5.13 34.05 14.28
CA GLY A 935 -6.36 34.75 13.89
C GLY A 935 -6.59 34.80 12.38
N SER A 936 -7.59 35.59 11.97
CA SER A 936 -7.91 35.84 10.56
C SER A 936 -6.86 36.68 9.84
N LYS A 937 -6.79 36.55 8.51
CA LYS A 937 -5.99 37.39 7.61
C LYS A 937 -6.32 38.87 7.74
N ASN A 938 -7.61 39.19 7.92
CA ASN A 938 -8.09 40.52 8.25
C ASN A 938 -8.03 40.73 9.77
N THR A 939 -7.56 41.90 10.22
CA THR A 939 -7.57 42.27 11.64
C THR A 939 -9.01 42.47 12.13
N PHE A 940 -9.30 42.04 13.35
CA PHE A 940 -10.62 42.26 13.96
C PHE A 940 -10.99 43.75 13.97
N GLY A 941 -12.23 44.05 13.56
CA GLY A 941 -12.73 45.42 13.46
C GLY A 941 -12.39 46.18 12.18
N THR A 942 -11.58 45.62 11.25
CA THR A 942 -11.31 46.26 9.94
C THR A 942 -12.29 45.83 8.84
N THR A 943 -13.27 44.98 9.16
CA THR A 943 -14.23 44.39 8.19
C THR A 943 -15.67 44.65 8.60
N LYS A 944 -16.59 44.65 7.62
CA LYS A 944 -18.04 44.87 7.87
C LYS A 944 -18.73 43.66 8.49
N LYS A 945 -18.24 42.44 8.20
CA LYS A 945 -18.72 41.19 8.80
C LYS A 945 -17.67 40.60 9.75
N THR A 946 -18.08 39.77 10.69
CA THR A 946 -17.23 39.11 11.70
C THR A 946 -17.72 37.71 12.07
N TRP A 947 -16.87 36.89 12.69
CA TRP A 947 -17.25 35.56 13.21
C TRP A 947 -16.47 35.14 14.46
N SER A 948 -17.02 34.30 15.32
CA SER A 948 -16.38 33.79 16.56
C SER A 948 -16.31 32.26 16.64
N LEU A 949 -15.49 31.75 17.55
CA LEU A 949 -15.42 30.34 17.94
C LEU A 949 -15.55 30.22 19.46
N ASP A 950 -16.77 30.02 19.94
CA ASP A 950 -17.12 30.09 21.36
C ASP A 950 -17.04 28.70 22.01
N PHE A 951 -15.81 28.27 22.29
CA PHE A 951 -15.49 27.00 22.94
C PHE A 951 -15.93 26.95 24.41
N TYR A 952 -16.10 25.72 24.93
CA TYR A 952 -16.55 25.44 26.29
C TYR A 952 -17.95 26.01 26.63
N ARG A 953 -18.88 25.93 25.67
CA ARG A 953 -20.25 26.47 25.73
C ARG A 953 -21.28 25.46 25.20
N SER A 954 -22.34 25.19 25.97
CA SER A 954 -23.47 24.35 25.55
C SER A 954 -24.78 25.13 25.67
N PRO A 955 -25.70 25.06 24.68
CA PRO A 955 -26.99 25.72 24.81
C PRO A 955 -27.88 25.06 25.88
N ILE A 956 -28.61 25.90 26.60
CA ILE A 956 -29.57 25.50 27.67
C ILE A 956 -30.97 26.09 27.46
N GLY A 957 -31.22 26.73 26.31
CA GLY A 957 -32.53 27.25 25.92
C GLY A 957 -32.45 28.45 24.97
N LEU A 958 -33.53 28.72 24.23
CA LEU A 958 -33.69 29.91 23.39
C LEU A 958 -35.02 30.60 23.72
N GLN A 959 -34.98 31.88 24.08
CA GLN A 959 -36.18 32.68 24.36
C GLN A 959 -35.98 34.12 23.86
N GLN A 960 -36.97 34.68 23.15
CA GLN A 960 -36.99 36.10 22.73
C GLN A 960 -35.68 36.62 22.09
N ASN A 961 -35.15 35.88 21.10
CA ASN A 961 -33.85 36.15 20.45
C ASN A 961 -32.64 36.21 21.41
N GLN A 962 -32.74 35.58 22.59
CA GLN A 962 -31.62 35.33 23.50
C GLN A 962 -31.40 33.82 23.63
N LEU A 963 -30.22 33.39 23.20
CA LEU A 963 -29.71 32.04 23.37
C LEU A 963 -29.03 31.96 24.74
N SER A 964 -29.60 31.17 25.64
CA SER A 964 -29.03 30.86 26.95
C SER A 964 -27.98 29.77 26.81
N ILE A 965 -26.80 30.02 27.37
CA ILE A 965 -25.61 29.16 27.28
C ILE A 965 -25.15 28.77 28.69
N GLY A 966 -25.03 27.47 28.94
CA GLY A 966 -24.27 26.93 30.06
C GLY A 966 -22.79 26.80 29.69
N HIS A 967 -21.91 27.20 30.59
CA HIS A 967 -20.47 27.02 30.42
C HIS A 967 -20.10 25.58 30.76
N THR A 968 -19.15 25.01 30.03
CA THR A 968 -18.73 23.60 30.19
C THR A 968 -17.23 23.47 30.45
N MET A 969 -16.83 22.29 30.91
CA MET A 969 -15.44 21.82 30.83
C MET A 969 -15.44 20.38 30.30
N VAL A 970 -14.28 19.89 29.87
CA VAL A 970 -14.12 18.47 29.48
C VAL A 970 -13.70 17.68 30.71
N ASP A 971 -14.50 16.68 31.12
CA ASP A 971 -14.09 15.72 32.14
C ASP A 971 -12.93 14.86 31.60
N PRO A 972 -11.74 14.89 32.21
CA PRO A 972 -10.59 14.11 31.74
C PRO A 972 -10.84 12.60 31.70
N LYS A 973 -11.72 12.07 32.56
CA LYS A 973 -12.00 10.63 32.65
C LYS A 973 -12.94 10.14 31.56
N THR A 974 -14.00 10.88 31.24
CA THR A 974 -15.01 10.46 30.26
C THR A 974 -14.87 11.15 28.90
N GLN A 975 -14.03 12.17 28.77
CA GLN A 975 -13.86 13.00 27.56
C GLN A 975 -15.18 13.65 27.07
N ARG A 976 -16.12 13.84 28.00
CA ARG A 976 -17.44 14.47 27.78
C ARG A 976 -17.43 15.91 28.30
N ALA A 977 -18.28 16.73 27.70
CA ALA A 977 -18.61 18.05 28.23
C ALA A 977 -19.48 17.89 29.48
N VAL A 978 -19.09 18.55 30.57
CA VAL A 978 -19.86 18.67 31.81
C VAL A 978 -20.07 20.15 32.15
N PRO A 979 -21.22 20.56 32.73
CA PRO A 979 -21.48 21.97 33.05
C PRO A 979 -20.62 22.44 34.24
N THR A 980 -20.17 23.70 34.21
CA THR A 980 -19.47 24.33 35.35
C THR A 980 -20.45 24.89 36.40
N GLY A 981 -21.70 25.10 36.02
CA GLY A 981 -22.71 25.83 36.79
C GLY A 981 -22.82 27.31 36.41
N GLU A 982 -21.86 27.85 35.67
CA GLU A 982 -21.91 29.22 35.15
C GLU A 982 -22.75 29.30 33.86
N THR A 983 -23.40 30.44 33.65
CA THR A 983 -24.29 30.68 32.50
C THR A 983 -24.14 32.08 31.94
N SER A 984 -24.34 32.25 30.64
CA SER A 984 -24.39 33.55 29.94
C SER A 984 -25.46 33.54 28.84
N THR A 985 -25.92 34.71 28.40
CA THR A 985 -26.82 34.84 27.24
C THR A 985 -26.09 35.46 26.04
N ILE A 986 -26.51 35.05 24.84
CA ILE A 986 -26.07 35.62 23.56
C ILE A 986 -27.32 36.11 22.83
N ALA A 987 -27.36 37.39 22.46
CA ALA A 987 -28.41 37.91 21.60
C ALA A 987 -28.19 37.40 20.16
N THR A 988 -29.18 36.75 19.57
CA THR A 988 -29.08 36.11 18.25
C THR A 988 -30.44 36.02 17.58
N ASP A 989 -30.50 36.37 16.30
CA ASP A 989 -31.78 36.44 15.57
C ASP A 989 -32.22 35.06 15.05
N LEU A 990 -31.23 34.20 14.75
CA LEU A 990 -31.41 32.81 14.35
C LEU A 990 -30.35 31.92 15.02
N VAL A 991 -30.77 30.73 15.45
CA VAL A 991 -29.89 29.64 15.89
C VAL A 991 -29.89 28.53 14.83
N VAL A 992 -28.72 27.93 14.59
CA VAL A 992 -28.52 26.86 13.60
C VAL A 992 -27.86 25.66 14.25
N THR A 993 -28.53 24.51 14.33
CA THR A 993 -28.00 23.31 15.00
C THR A 993 -27.21 22.42 14.02
N SER A 994 -25.90 22.29 14.26
CA SER A 994 -24.93 21.58 13.41
C SER A 994 -24.32 20.39 14.17
N LEU A 995 -25.19 19.49 14.65
CA LEU A 995 -24.86 18.43 15.62
C LEU A 995 -24.61 17.04 14.98
N GLY A 996 -24.49 16.99 13.65
CA GLY A 996 -24.39 15.76 12.86
C GLY A 996 -25.75 15.13 12.56
N PHE A 997 -25.72 13.99 11.85
CA PHE A 997 -26.91 13.35 11.27
C PHE A 997 -27.13 11.92 11.80
N HIS A 998 -28.31 11.36 11.55
CA HIS A 998 -28.66 9.96 11.78
C HIS A 998 -29.48 9.39 10.61
N GLY A 999 -29.56 8.07 10.50
CA GLY A 999 -30.48 7.39 9.59
C GLY A 999 -31.94 7.57 10.01
N GLU A 1000 -32.87 7.31 9.10
CA GLU A 1000 -34.32 7.34 9.36
C GLU A 1000 -34.72 6.34 10.47
N PRO A 1001 -35.26 6.78 11.64
CA PRO A 1001 -35.62 5.90 12.75
C PRO A 1001 -36.70 4.85 12.46
N THR A 1002 -37.52 5.05 11.43
CA THR A 1002 -38.52 4.08 10.97
C THR A 1002 -37.99 3.11 9.91
N ALA A 1003 -36.75 3.26 9.44
CA ALA A 1003 -36.16 2.35 8.47
C ALA A 1003 -35.85 0.98 9.11
N SER A 1004 -36.07 -0.09 8.34
CA SER A 1004 -35.75 -1.45 8.76
C SER A 1004 -34.27 -1.57 9.14
N TYR A 1005 -33.98 -2.32 10.21
CA TYR A 1005 -32.64 -2.52 10.77
C TYR A 1005 -31.93 -1.27 11.35
N TYR A 1006 -32.63 -0.14 11.48
CA TYR A 1006 -32.12 1.02 12.24
C TYR A 1006 -31.89 0.65 13.73
N ASP A 1007 -30.76 1.07 14.28
CA ASP A 1007 -30.45 0.92 15.71
C ASP A 1007 -30.49 2.30 16.42
N PRO A 1008 -31.44 2.54 17.33
CA PRO A 1008 -31.54 3.81 18.07
C PRO A 1008 -30.33 4.15 18.95
N GLY A 1009 -29.51 3.16 19.35
CA GLY A 1009 -28.28 3.38 20.11
C GLY A 1009 -27.11 3.84 19.25
N LEU A 1010 -27.08 3.43 17.97
CA LEU A 1010 -26.04 3.81 17.00
C LEU A 1010 -26.43 5.08 16.20
N GLY A 1011 -27.72 5.21 15.87
CA GLY A 1011 -28.25 6.25 14.98
C GLY A 1011 -28.02 5.97 13.49
N HIS A 1012 -27.88 4.71 13.11
CA HIS A 1012 -27.74 4.21 11.73
C HIS A 1012 -28.15 2.72 11.67
N LEU A 1013 -27.97 2.04 10.54
CA LEU A 1013 -28.32 0.62 10.41
C LEU A 1013 -27.36 -0.26 11.22
N ARG A 1014 -27.90 -1.33 11.80
CA ARG A 1014 -27.14 -2.29 12.60
C ARG A 1014 -26.32 -3.23 11.71
N THR A 1015 -24.99 -3.18 11.84
CA THR A 1015 -24.07 -4.05 11.08
C THR A 1015 -23.05 -4.79 11.94
N LEU A 1016 -22.66 -5.98 11.49
CA LEU A 1016 -21.50 -6.74 11.96
C LEU A 1016 -20.66 -7.13 10.74
N ASN A 1017 -19.39 -6.70 10.71
CA ASN A 1017 -18.47 -6.95 9.59
C ASN A 1017 -19.16 -6.65 8.24
N ASN A 1018 -19.70 -5.42 8.09
CA ASN A 1018 -20.45 -4.91 6.93
C ASN A 1018 -21.81 -5.58 6.60
N ARG A 1019 -22.16 -6.72 7.20
CA ARG A 1019 -23.47 -7.40 7.02
C ARG A 1019 -24.53 -6.80 7.94
N ILE A 1020 -25.79 -6.74 7.49
CA ILE A 1020 -26.93 -6.32 8.33
C ILE A 1020 -27.22 -7.36 9.42
N ILE A 1021 -27.61 -6.88 10.61
CA ILE A 1021 -28.10 -7.69 11.71
C ILE A 1021 -29.58 -7.37 12.00
N THR A 1022 -30.40 -8.39 12.24
CA THR A 1022 -31.79 -8.21 12.69
C THR A 1022 -31.87 -7.68 14.13
N PRO A 1023 -33.06 -7.22 14.59
CA PRO A 1023 -33.29 -6.86 15.99
C PRO A 1023 -32.88 -7.95 16.99
N HIS A 1024 -32.97 -9.23 16.59
CA HIS A 1024 -32.69 -10.40 17.43
C HIS A 1024 -31.20 -10.78 17.51
N GLY A 1025 -30.32 -10.17 16.72
CA GLY A 1025 -28.89 -10.49 16.68
C GLY A 1025 -28.47 -11.45 15.57
N ASN A 1026 -29.41 -11.96 14.77
CA ASN A 1026 -29.12 -12.77 13.59
C ASN A 1026 -28.52 -11.91 12.48
N THR A 1027 -27.46 -12.37 11.82
CA THR A 1027 -26.97 -11.80 10.57
C THR A 1027 -27.85 -12.21 9.40
N LEU A 1028 -28.10 -11.27 8.48
CA LEU A 1028 -28.83 -11.53 7.24
C LEU A 1028 -27.86 -11.93 6.12
N LYS A 1029 -28.10 -13.10 5.52
CA LYS A 1029 -27.37 -13.59 4.36
C LYS A 1029 -27.55 -12.64 3.18
N ASN A 1030 -26.44 -12.26 2.55
CA ASN A 1030 -26.38 -11.42 1.36
C ASN A 1030 -26.98 -9.99 1.51
N VAL A 1031 -27.21 -9.51 2.74
CA VAL A 1031 -27.69 -8.15 3.01
C VAL A 1031 -26.62 -7.36 3.77
N TYR A 1032 -26.22 -6.21 3.24
CA TYR A 1032 -25.07 -5.41 3.69
C TYR A 1032 -25.45 -3.93 3.83
N ALA A 1033 -24.61 -3.13 4.48
CA ALA A 1033 -24.71 -1.67 4.42
C ALA A 1033 -23.34 -1.01 4.23
N SER A 1034 -23.33 0.15 3.57
CA SER A 1034 -22.15 0.90 3.18
C SER A 1034 -22.24 2.38 3.56
N GLY A 1035 -21.08 3.01 3.77
CA GLY A 1035 -20.99 4.44 4.08
C GLY A 1035 -21.66 4.81 5.39
N TRP A 1036 -22.30 5.99 5.45
CA TRP A 1036 -22.94 6.49 6.67
C TRP A 1036 -24.13 5.63 7.16
N ALA A 1037 -24.73 4.81 6.30
CA ALA A 1037 -25.76 3.85 6.73
C ALA A 1037 -25.17 2.75 7.65
N SER A 1038 -23.88 2.42 7.47
CA SER A 1038 -23.15 1.37 8.20
C SER A 1038 -22.24 1.93 9.31
N THR A 1039 -21.70 3.14 9.12
CA THR A 1039 -20.68 3.76 9.99
C THR A 1039 -21.19 4.99 10.77
N GLY A 1040 -22.42 5.42 10.50
CA GLY A 1040 -22.99 6.68 10.96
C GLY A 1040 -22.38 7.90 10.24
N ALA A 1041 -23.00 9.07 10.45
CA ALA A 1041 -22.56 10.33 9.84
C ALA A 1041 -21.22 10.85 10.40
N ARG A 1042 -20.12 10.27 9.96
CA ARG A 1042 -18.73 10.59 10.36
C ARG A 1042 -17.76 10.41 9.18
N GLY A 1043 -16.65 11.14 9.22
CA GLY A 1043 -15.64 11.09 8.17
C GLY A 1043 -15.98 11.93 6.93
N VAL A 1044 -15.13 11.82 5.90
CA VAL A 1044 -15.22 12.51 4.61
C VAL A 1044 -15.49 11.52 3.48
N LEU A 1045 -15.75 12.01 2.26
CA LEU A 1045 -16.02 11.18 1.07
C LEU A 1045 -14.99 10.05 0.87
N ALA A 1046 -13.70 10.32 1.10
CA ALA A 1046 -12.65 9.32 0.97
C ALA A 1046 -12.79 8.14 1.96
N SER A 1047 -13.26 8.37 3.20
CA SER A 1047 -13.54 7.28 4.14
C SER A 1047 -14.81 6.50 3.78
N THR A 1048 -15.82 7.17 3.23
CA THR A 1048 -17.02 6.51 2.67
C THR A 1048 -16.64 5.60 1.51
N MET A 1049 -15.76 6.07 0.62
CA MET A 1049 -15.22 5.31 -0.51
C MET A 1049 -14.43 4.06 -0.06
N MET A 1050 -13.57 4.18 0.97
CA MET A 1050 -12.84 3.01 1.48
C MET A 1050 -13.79 1.98 2.10
N ASN A 1051 -14.76 2.41 2.93
CA ASN A 1051 -15.75 1.49 3.48
C ASN A 1051 -16.58 0.77 2.39
N ALA A 1052 -16.87 1.43 1.27
CA ALA A 1052 -17.52 0.78 0.14
C ALA A 1052 -16.67 -0.35 -0.49
N TYR A 1053 -15.33 -0.23 -0.49
CA TYR A 1053 -14.45 -1.34 -0.90
C TYR A 1053 -14.41 -2.45 0.16
N ASP A 1054 -14.36 -2.13 1.45
CA ASP A 1054 -14.43 -3.13 2.53
C ASP A 1054 -15.74 -3.95 2.44
N VAL A 1055 -16.85 -3.29 2.12
CA VAL A 1055 -18.17 -3.92 1.88
C VAL A 1055 -18.12 -4.79 0.62
N THR A 1056 -17.51 -4.32 -0.47
CA THR A 1056 -17.36 -5.11 -1.71
C THR A 1056 -16.50 -6.36 -1.49
N GLU A 1057 -15.39 -6.25 -0.75
CA GLU A 1057 -14.56 -7.40 -0.36
C GLU A 1057 -15.33 -8.35 0.58
N THR A 1058 -16.21 -7.83 1.44
CA THR A 1058 -17.10 -8.66 2.27
C THR A 1058 -18.05 -9.49 1.39
N ILE A 1059 -18.72 -8.86 0.41
CA ILE A 1059 -19.64 -9.51 -0.53
C ILE A 1059 -18.93 -10.61 -1.33
N VAL A 1060 -17.73 -10.32 -1.85
CA VAL A 1060 -16.93 -11.29 -2.62
C VAL A 1060 -16.50 -12.46 -1.72
N ASN A 1061 -16.10 -12.20 -0.47
CA ASN A 1061 -15.70 -13.27 0.45
C ASN A 1061 -16.88 -14.17 0.85
N ASP A 1062 -18.09 -13.63 1.06
CA ASP A 1062 -19.29 -14.45 1.34
C ASP A 1062 -19.73 -15.28 0.12
N TYR A 1063 -19.63 -14.72 -1.08
CA TYR A 1063 -19.92 -15.44 -2.33
C TYR A 1063 -18.94 -16.61 -2.56
N LEU A 1064 -17.64 -16.39 -2.30
CA LEU A 1064 -16.60 -17.42 -2.46
C LEU A 1064 -16.56 -18.44 -1.30
N ASN A 1065 -17.06 -18.08 -0.11
CA ASN A 1065 -17.02 -18.94 1.08
C ASN A 1065 -18.42 -19.08 1.73
N PRO A 1066 -19.41 -19.67 1.01
CA PRO A 1066 -20.82 -19.71 1.46
C PRO A 1066 -21.07 -20.60 2.69
N SER A 1067 -20.05 -21.27 3.21
CA SER A 1067 -20.06 -22.14 4.39
C SER A 1067 -19.65 -21.43 5.70
N SER A 1068 -19.62 -20.10 5.73
CA SER A 1068 -19.32 -19.30 6.93
C SER A 1068 -20.39 -19.48 8.02
N GLU A 1069 -19.98 -19.98 9.20
CA GLU A 1069 -20.85 -20.18 10.38
C GLU A 1069 -21.46 -18.89 10.93
N LEU A 1070 -21.01 -17.72 10.46
CA LEU A 1070 -21.46 -16.39 10.89
C LEU A 1070 -22.79 -15.95 10.25
N VAL A 1071 -23.48 -16.79 9.48
CA VAL A 1071 -24.69 -16.43 8.72
C VAL A 1071 -25.90 -17.27 9.17
N THR A 1072 -26.89 -16.60 9.77
CA THR A 1072 -27.97 -17.29 10.52
C THR A 1072 -29.36 -17.23 9.88
N GLU A 1073 -29.63 -16.27 8.99
CA GLU A 1073 -30.99 -16.00 8.49
C GLU A 1073 -30.93 -15.57 7.01
N GLN A 1074 -31.83 -16.09 6.16
CA GLN A 1074 -31.84 -15.81 4.71
C GLN A 1074 -33.20 -15.25 4.29
N VAL A 1075 -33.19 -14.05 3.70
CA VAL A 1075 -34.40 -13.32 3.28
C VAL A 1075 -34.47 -13.02 1.77
N LEU A 1076 -33.36 -13.18 1.05
CA LEU A 1076 -33.25 -12.90 -0.38
C LEU A 1076 -33.51 -14.14 -1.25
N ASN A 1077 -34.08 -13.91 -2.44
CA ASN A 1077 -34.25 -14.92 -3.48
C ASN A 1077 -32.90 -15.49 -3.95
N THR A 1078 -32.77 -16.81 -4.02
CA THR A 1078 -31.56 -17.50 -4.50
C THR A 1078 -31.38 -17.40 -6.01
N GLU A 1079 -32.48 -17.36 -6.77
CA GLU A 1079 -32.48 -17.46 -8.23
C GLU A 1079 -33.38 -16.35 -8.84
N PRO A 1080 -32.97 -15.07 -8.72
CA PRO A 1080 -33.71 -13.97 -9.34
C PRO A 1080 -33.53 -13.93 -10.87
N SER A 1081 -34.58 -13.49 -11.56
CA SER A 1081 -34.55 -13.16 -12.99
C SER A 1081 -33.77 -11.86 -13.22
N LEU A 1082 -32.95 -11.81 -14.27
CA LEU A 1082 -31.96 -10.75 -14.49
C LEU A 1082 -32.57 -9.45 -15.05
N ASP A 1083 -33.56 -9.59 -15.94
CA ASP A 1083 -34.19 -8.45 -16.61
C ASP A 1083 -35.31 -7.83 -15.79
N GLU A 1084 -35.94 -8.62 -14.91
CA GLU A 1084 -37.02 -8.18 -14.03
C GLU A 1084 -36.61 -7.03 -13.11
N ILE A 1085 -37.62 -6.24 -12.73
CA ILE A 1085 -37.58 -5.20 -11.72
C ILE A 1085 -38.87 -5.30 -10.89
N PRO A 1086 -38.95 -4.63 -9.72
CA PRO A 1086 -40.21 -4.53 -8.97
C PRO A 1086 -41.33 -3.89 -9.81
N GLU A 1087 -42.56 -4.39 -9.65
CA GLU A 1087 -43.73 -3.94 -10.43
C GLU A 1087 -44.04 -2.46 -10.21
N GLU A 1088 -43.76 -1.96 -9.00
CA GLU A 1088 -43.87 -0.57 -8.59
C GLU A 1088 -42.94 0.35 -9.42
N VAL A 1089 -41.72 -0.13 -9.71
CA VAL A 1089 -40.74 0.61 -10.53
C VAL A 1089 -41.09 0.50 -12.01
N GLN A 1090 -41.51 -0.67 -12.50
CA GLN A 1090 -41.97 -0.85 -13.88
C GLN A 1090 -43.14 0.09 -14.22
N LYS A 1091 -44.19 0.07 -13.40
CA LYS A 1091 -45.32 0.98 -13.52
C LYS A 1091 -44.89 2.45 -13.40
N GLY A 1092 -43.95 2.73 -12.49
CA GLY A 1092 -43.40 4.07 -12.30
C GLY A 1092 -42.67 4.64 -13.52
N ILE A 1093 -42.03 3.79 -14.32
CA ILE A 1093 -41.40 4.16 -15.61
C ILE A 1093 -42.49 4.46 -16.64
N GLU A 1094 -43.53 3.61 -16.73
CA GLU A 1094 -44.67 3.80 -17.64
C GLU A 1094 -45.44 5.10 -17.37
N GLU A 1095 -45.60 5.48 -16.09
CA GLU A 1095 -46.22 6.75 -15.67
C GLU A 1095 -45.28 7.97 -15.78
N LYS A 1096 -44.01 7.80 -16.21
CA LYS A 1096 -42.96 8.84 -16.19
C LYS A 1096 -42.75 9.48 -14.80
N ASN A 1097 -42.92 8.71 -13.74
CA ASN A 1097 -42.66 9.12 -12.36
C ASN A 1097 -41.28 8.65 -11.86
N VAL A 1098 -40.72 7.57 -12.40
CA VAL A 1098 -39.31 7.15 -12.16
C VAL A 1098 -38.37 7.92 -13.07
N VAL A 1099 -37.28 8.46 -12.52
CA VAL A 1099 -36.20 9.10 -13.29
C VAL A 1099 -35.17 8.04 -13.68
N GLN A 1100 -35.05 7.72 -14.97
CA GLN A 1100 -33.97 6.86 -15.47
C GLN A 1100 -32.68 7.66 -15.71
N TYR A 1101 -31.54 6.98 -15.86
CA TYR A 1101 -30.26 7.66 -16.09
C TYR A 1101 -30.25 8.61 -17.31
N PRO A 1102 -30.86 8.26 -18.47
CA PRO A 1102 -30.97 9.20 -19.60
C PRO A 1102 -31.79 10.45 -19.25
N ASP A 1103 -32.79 10.34 -18.39
CA ASP A 1103 -33.59 11.47 -17.92
C ASP A 1103 -32.81 12.36 -16.95
N TRP A 1104 -32.02 11.76 -16.06
CA TRP A 1104 -31.06 12.52 -15.25
C TRP A 1104 -30.07 13.31 -16.14
N LYS A 1105 -29.48 12.68 -17.16
CA LYS A 1105 -28.56 13.41 -18.07
C LYS A 1105 -29.25 14.50 -18.90
N ARG A 1106 -30.56 14.44 -19.13
CA ARG A 1106 -31.34 15.57 -19.70
C ARG A 1106 -31.47 16.73 -18.71
N ILE A 1107 -31.67 16.45 -17.42
CA ILE A 1107 -31.74 17.45 -16.35
C ILE A 1107 -30.38 18.14 -16.20
N ASP A 1108 -29.31 17.37 -15.99
CA ASP A 1108 -27.92 17.84 -15.85
C ASP A 1108 -27.49 18.75 -17.01
N ALA A 1109 -27.74 18.34 -18.26
CA ALA A 1109 -27.41 19.15 -19.44
C ALA A 1109 -28.16 20.49 -19.48
N GLU A 1110 -29.41 20.56 -19.02
CA GLU A 1110 -30.19 21.80 -18.95
C GLU A 1110 -29.75 22.67 -17.75
N GLU A 1111 -29.29 22.10 -16.63
CA GLU A 1111 -28.67 22.88 -15.54
C GLU A 1111 -27.38 23.56 -16.01
N ILE A 1112 -26.51 22.81 -16.70
CA ILE A 1112 -25.25 23.32 -17.26
C ILE A 1112 -25.54 24.42 -18.28
N ARG A 1113 -26.43 24.17 -19.26
CA ARG A 1113 -26.81 25.16 -20.28
C ARG A 1113 -27.43 26.44 -19.69
N ARG A 1114 -28.10 26.37 -18.54
CA ARG A 1114 -28.56 27.55 -17.79
C ARG A 1114 -27.41 28.25 -17.07
N GLY A 1115 -26.47 27.50 -16.51
CA GLY A 1115 -25.23 28.03 -15.92
C GLY A 1115 -24.41 28.83 -16.91
N GLU A 1116 -24.16 28.28 -18.11
CA GLU A 1116 -23.40 28.94 -19.19
C GLU A 1116 -23.97 30.32 -19.53
N VAL A 1117 -25.29 30.44 -19.67
CA VAL A 1117 -26.01 31.70 -19.95
C VAL A 1117 -25.85 32.72 -18.82
N LEU A 1118 -25.63 32.26 -17.58
CA LEU A 1118 -25.43 33.11 -16.39
C LEU A 1118 -23.94 33.30 -16.03
N GLY A 1119 -23.00 32.71 -16.79
CA GLY A 1119 -21.56 32.76 -16.49
C GLY A 1119 -21.11 31.87 -15.32
N LYS A 1120 -21.82 30.76 -15.09
CA LYS A 1120 -21.68 29.83 -13.95
C LYS A 1120 -21.44 28.40 -14.43
N GLU A 1121 -20.94 27.55 -13.55
CA GLU A 1121 -20.73 26.11 -13.81
C GLU A 1121 -22.05 25.38 -14.13
N ARG A 1122 -23.12 25.68 -13.39
CA ARG A 1122 -24.51 25.26 -13.63
C ARG A 1122 -25.48 26.18 -12.89
N GLU A 1123 -26.76 26.13 -13.25
CA GLU A 1123 -27.86 26.73 -12.49
C GLU A 1123 -28.89 25.64 -12.15
N ARG A 1124 -28.95 25.28 -10.87
CA ARG A 1124 -29.73 24.13 -10.39
C ARG A 1124 -31.24 24.31 -10.60
N MET A 1125 -31.93 23.22 -10.89
CA MET A 1125 -33.38 23.20 -11.06
C MET A 1125 -34.11 22.64 -9.83
N HIS A 1126 -35.16 23.32 -9.39
CA HIS A 1126 -36.16 22.70 -8.52
C HIS A 1126 -36.84 21.53 -9.23
N TRP A 1127 -37.34 20.56 -8.46
CA TRP A 1127 -37.98 19.36 -8.99
C TRP A 1127 -39.04 19.65 -10.06
N ASP A 1128 -39.93 20.64 -9.86
CA ASP A 1128 -40.98 20.95 -10.83
C ASP A 1128 -40.41 21.37 -12.20
N GLY A 1129 -39.25 22.04 -12.20
CA GLY A 1129 -38.54 22.41 -13.43
C GLY A 1129 -37.91 21.20 -14.13
N ALA A 1130 -37.32 20.30 -13.36
CA ALA A 1130 -36.79 19.03 -13.86
C ALA A 1130 -37.92 18.13 -14.42
N ARG A 1131 -39.01 17.95 -13.65
CA ARG A 1131 -40.19 17.18 -14.05
C ARG A 1131 -40.87 17.78 -15.30
N ALA A 1132 -41.01 19.10 -15.36
CA ALA A 1132 -41.54 19.77 -16.55
C ALA A 1132 -40.66 19.52 -17.78
N LEU A 1133 -39.33 19.62 -17.66
CA LEU A 1133 -38.37 19.29 -18.73
C LEU A 1133 -38.52 17.84 -19.22
N LEU A 1134 -38.70 16.88 -18.30
CA LEU A 1134 -38.89 15.47 -18.66
C LEU A 1134 -40.19 15.22 -19.43
N HIS A 1135 -41.31 15.85 -19.02
CA HIS A 1135 -42.61 15.68 -19.68
C HIS A 1135 -42.79 16.50 -20.97
N HIS A 1136 -42.10 17.64 -21.16
CA HIS A 1136 -42.34 18.55 -22.30
C HIS A 1136 -41.87 18.05 -23.68
N GLN A 1137 -41.33 16.83 -23.78
CA GLN A 1137 -41.08 16.14 -25.05
C GLN A 1137 -41.74 14.75 -25.03
N ALA A 1138 -42.97 14.72 -25.53
CA ALA A 1138 -43.79 13.54 -25.81
C ALA A 1138 -44.57 13.79 -27.11
#